data_AF-A0A2U3DPY6-F1
#
_entry.id   AF-A0A2U3DPY6-F1
#
_cell.length_a   1.000
_cell.length_b   1.000
_cell.length_c   1.000
_cell.angle_alpha   90.00
_cell.angle_beta   90.00
_cell.angle_gamma   90.00
#
_symmetry.space_group_name_H-M   'P 1'
#
loop_
_entity.id
_entity.type
_entity.pdbx_description
1 polymer ?
#
loop_
_entity_poly.entity_id
_entity_poly.type
_entity_poly.pdbx_seq_one_letter_code
_entity_poly.pdbx_strand_id
1 'polypeptide(L)'
;MNPTRPFAEDPLFRHRLRAPPASVPAALARPDRLELLPFLTSGPGLALEAPDTLPLARTPPPSSHEDKEWPISHTQARAGNEDDILAVALEALDHYDNNPIDDSEFLADKTKRYLQEIWSQWLRFAERIKAHPEDTWLALCIGSDDAKARCRAFLESYVRTSMVKRPCLGGEERQEVRTVNCAVTLEDVWSALVRNADENVLKRKRGEDRERAHLWSLRCSSRDEGSRSSPAYEIGQWIPQLAMKLGLSLKQLFTKRETTPEDIILILSTLWSRAEDIRCSPSTRLAFDCSIILGGIGGWRPKSVVTIKYEQVQFAWVRDPFDPQITRRAATVTIRHVKQRQNRIQRGQRSEVKFSITTVPCRQLCLLTFWASRALADNAFEAGFTASSQVFRAEPLEPGIDYVPLLWKSDTKDKFIHTISCNTYWSIWNRALFVSGLRDEDAMRPYAMRVGGGGRLDGSLTAPLQNFILSNSTEVYEHSYLPIHLNKDLMKVAYRDKAGQNEEIVSMMSRAFLRRDPYAPIYITKDDFASFEKRNDLSSLRKQYREAKDDPVKAQKIKARIKYLLDWLERLRIQKVRKEYFAEVDRLGAQGTTTQHLRTTQATNPRKKREVVGGGVAVRIGKLLDEDVGPVPAATVLLAYLQEKSEKEVFPQEQITAHERQPAALSRCLLSNYEYANVSSLTRHVRKHHEDTSREPFDCPECQRTGETQRISALPAAWSNHVLRFHGRQHTPNLRSKPKPEREKRARRACSSDGVTARRKRRKLEDEPDNGPFKPKWEQTPDPHVDEEFWVTGRCHDYDEVDLGLFELGCIP
;
A
#
# COMPACT_ATOMS: atom_id res chain seq x y z
N MET A 1 22.63 -30.37 44.86
CA MET A 1 24.08 -30.70 44.97
C MET A 1 24.76 -30.42 43.64
N ASN A 2 26.05 -30.11 43.69
CA ASN A 2 27.01 -29.93 42.59
C ASN A 2 28.42 -30.14 43.23
N PRO A 3 29.53 -30.35 42.50
CA PRO A 3 29.71 -30.45 41.04
C PRO A 3 30.54 -31.67 40.60
N THR A 4 30.83 -31.81 39.29
CA THR A 4 32.18 -32.23 38.80
C THR A 4 32.41 -31.92 37.31
N ARG A 5 33.70 -31.82 36.94
CA ARG A 5 34.40 -31.49 35.66
C ARG A 5 35.90 -31.87 35.91
N PRO A 6 36.93 -31.62 35.05
CA PRO A 6 37.04 -31.26 33.60
C PRO A 6 38.19 -32.04 32.85
N PHE A 7 38.61 -31.56 31.66
CA PHE A 7 39.89 -31.81 30.90
C PHE A 7 40.14 -33.21 30.28
N ALA A 8 41.03 -33.40 29.28
CA ALA A 8 41.97 -32.55 28.49
C ALA A 8 41.73 -32.74 26.96
N GLU A 9 42.19 -31.97 25.95
CA GLU A 9 43.53 -31.45 25.54
C GLU A 9 44.56 -32.59 25.26
N ASP A 10 45.38 -32.60 24.19
CA ASP A 10 46.48 -31.65 23.87
C ASP A 10 46.76 -31.49 22.30
N PRO A 11 47.97 -31.22 21.70
CA PRO A 11 48.14 -30.00 20.88
C PRO A 11 48.87 -30.16 19.50
N LEU A 12 49.23 -29.03 18.85
CA LEU A 12 50.65 -28.66 18.54
C LEU A 12 50.82 -27.27 17.84
N PHE A 13 51.64 -26.40 18.45
CA PHE A 13 52.51 -25.29 17.96
C PHE A 13 52.17 -24.51 16.65
N ARG A 14 52.01 -23.16 16.62
CA ARG A 14 52.86 -21.99 17.03
C ARG A 14 53.98 -21.59 16.04
N HIS A 15 53.90 -20.38 15.44
CA HIS A 15 54.75 -19.23 15.89
C HIS A 15 54.47 -17.84 15.27
N ARG A 16 54.44 -16.83 16.17
CA ARG A 16 54.99 -15.43 16.10
C ARG A 16 54.57 -14.40 15.02
N LEU A 17 53.88 -13.38 15.52
CA LEU A 17 54.26 -11.94 15.53
C LEU A 17 54.65 -11.21 14.23
N ARG A 18 53.84 -10.22 13.84
CA ARG A 18 54.17 -8.77 13.96
C ARG A 18 52.92 -7.89 13.76
N ALA A 19 52.97 -6.66 14.28
CA ALA A 19 51.96 -5.62 14.04
C ALA A 19 52.53 -4.50 13.14
N PRO A 20 51.69 -3.80 12.35
CA PRO A 20 52.08 -2.58 11.65
C PRO A 20 51.87 -1.33 12.53
N PRO A 21 52.69 -0.28 12.37
CA PRO A 21 52.51 1.02 13.04
C PRO A 21 51.54 1.94 12.29
N ALA A 22 51.29 3.13 12.84
CA ALA A 22 50.41 4.16 12.28
C ALA A 22 51.16 5.28 11.53
N SER A 23 50.39 6.27 11.07
CA SER A 23 50.76 7.59 10.51
C SER A 23 51.03 7.69 8.99
N VAL A 24 50.85 8.91 8.48
CA VAL A 24 50.76 9.31 7.06
C VAL A 24 51.89 10.31 6.74
N PRO A 25 52.22 10.58 5.47
CA PRO A 25 51.78 11.87 4.91
C PRO A 25 51.30 11.79 3.45
N ALA A 26 50.64 12.84 2.96
CA ALA A 26 50.03 12.91 1.64
C ALA A 26 50.85 13.78 0.66
N ALA A 27 50.81 13.43 -0.65
CA ALA A 27 51.22 14.33 -1.73
C ALA A 27 50.54 14.00 -3.08
N LEU A 28 49.94 15.03 -3.69
CA LEU A 28 49.84 15.37 -5.12
C LEU A 28 50.15 14.29 -6.20
N ALA A 29 49.19 14.04 -7.10
CA ALA A 29 49.29 14.36 -8.55
C ALA A 29 48.01 13.96 -9.34
N ARG A 30 47.75 14.63 -10.46
CA ARG A 30 46.90 14.12 -11.58
C ARG A 30 47.80 13.39 -12.60
N PRO A 31 47.23 12.55 -13.46
CA PRO A 31 47.44 12.79 -14.89
C PRO A 31 46.17 12.67 -15.75
N ASP A 32 46.24 13.24 -16.96
CA ASP A 32 45.21 13.18 -18.00
C ASP A 32 45.58 12.17 -19.11
N ARG A 33 44.54 11.55 -19.69
CA ARG A 33 44.31 11.22 -21.14
C ARG A 33 45.43 10.60 -22.02
N LEU A 34 45.09 9.51 -22.74
CA LEU A 34 45.57 8.98 -24.06
C LEU A 34 45.44 7.42 -24.04
N GLU A 35 45.31 6.66 -25.14
CA GLU A 35 44.50 6.76 -26.38
C GLU A 35 44.40 5.34 -27.03
N LEU A 36 43.72 5.17 -28.18
CA LEU A 36 43.51 3.85 -28.85
C LEU A 36 43.65 3.96 -30.38
N LEU A 37 44.36 3.02 -31.04
CA LEU A 37 44.27 2.76 -32.50
C LEU A 37 44.54 1.27 -32.88
N PRO A 38 44.16 0.80 -34.09
CA PRO A 38 43.90 -0.63 -34.40
C PRO A 38 44.61 -1.16 -35.68
N PHE A 39 44.16 -2.31 -36.25
CA PHE A 39 44.56 -2.82 -37.58
C PHE A 39 43.40 -3.46 -38.41
N LEU A 40 43.67 -3.77 -39.69
CA LEU A 40 42.73 -4.12 -40.80
C LEU A 40 42.94 -5.59 -41.29
N THR A 41 42.24 -6.22 -42.26
CA THR A 41 41.47 -5.85 -43.49
C THR A 41 40.21 -6.78 -43.63
N SER A 42 39.48 -7.06 -44.75
CA SER A 42 39.59 -6.90 -46.23
C SER A 42 38.21 -6.94 -46.96
N GLY A 43 38.18 -7.16 -48.29
CA GLY A 43 37.02 -7.44 -49.17
C GLY A 43 37.38 -8.47 -50.26
N PRO A 44 36.85 -8.46 -51.52
CA PRO A 44 35.88 -7.57 -52.21
C PRO A 44 34.53 -8.30 -52.56
N GLY A 45 33.60 -7.84 -53.41
CA GLY A 45 33.34 -6.57 -54.12
C GLY A 45 32.82 -6.74 -55.58
N LEU A 46 32.40 -5.63 -56.22
CA LEU A 46 31.97 -5.43 -57.65
C LEU A 46 30.57 -5.94 -58.07
N ALA A 47 29.84 -5.37 -59.06
CA ALA A 47 29.69 -4.01 -59.68
C ALA A 47 28.75 -4.17 -60.93
N LEU A 48 27.99 -3.21 -61.48
CA LEU A 48 27.42 -1.90 -61.05
C LEU A 48 26.10 -1.70 -61.90
N GLU A 49 25.49 -0.58 -62.32
CA GLU A 49 25.76 0.88 -62.40
C GLU A 49 24.54 1.71 -61.88
N ALA A 50 24.24 2.92 -62.41
CA ALA A 50 23.23 3.86 -61.89
C ALA A 50 22.63 4.80 -62.99
N PRO A 51 22.01 5.97 -62.70
CA PRO A 51 22.76 7.15 -62.21
C PRO A 51 22.04 8.08 -61.18
N ASP A 52 22.81 9.07 -60.70
CA ASP A 52 22.44 10.43 -60.25
C ASP A 52 21.63 10.72 -58.95
N THR A 53 22.03 11.68 -58.10
CA THR A 53 23.40 12.17 -57.75
C THR A 53 23.41 12.86 -56.37
N LEU A 54 24.47 12.66 -55.59
CA LEU A 54 24.88 13.45 -54.40
C LEU A 54 26.43 13.51 -54.38
N PRO A 55 27.04 14.59 -53.85
CA PRO A 55 28.22 14.36 -52.99
C PRO A 55 28.48 15.38 -51.86
N LEU A 56 29.04 14.86 -50.76
CA LEU A 56 30.07 15.52 -49.93
C LEU A 56 31.46 15.07 -50.50
N ALA A 57 32.63 15.67 -50.28
CA ALA A 57 33.15 16.48 -49.17
C ALA A 57 34.52 17.17 -49.53
N ARG A 58 35.18 17.80 -48.53
CA ARG A 58 36.61 18.24 -48.43
C ARG A 58 37.01 19.53 -49.18
N THR A 59 37.53 20.57 -48.52
CA THR A 59 38.90 20.64 -47.93
C THR A 59 39.06 21.89 -47.02
N PRO A 60 40.07 21.95 -46.12
CA PRO A 60 40.45 23.14 -45.35
C PRO A 60 41.64 23.90 -45.98
N PRO A 61 41.62 25.25 -46.00
CA PRO A 61 42.55 26.06 -45.16
C PRO A 61 41.95 27.46 -44.80
N PRO A 62 42.75 28.45 -44.35
CA PRO A 62 43.68 28.47 -43.21
C PRO A 62 43.14 29.39 -42.07
N SER A 63 43.94 29.61 -41.02
CA SER A 63 43.63 30.55 -39.93
C SER A 63 43.55 32.01 -40.40
N SER A 64 42.41 32.66 -40.15
CA SER A 64 42.31 34.12 -40.03
C SER A 64 41.46 34.44 -38.80
N HIS A 65 41.96 35.34 -37.95
CA HIS A 65 41.17 35.90 -36.85
C HIS A 65 40.25 36.98 -37.43
N GLU A 66 39.03 36.61 -37.78
CA GLU A 66 37.90 37.53 -37.72
C GLU A 66 37.15 37.25 -36.43
N ASP A 67 37.34 38.10 -35.43
CA ASP A 67 36.62 38.03 -34.16
C ASP A 67 35.15 38.43 -34.39
N LYS A 68 34.36 37.47 -34.87
CA LYS A 68 32.90 37.57 -34.96
C LYS A 68 32.34 37.47 -33.55
N GLU A 69 32.37 38.61 -32.86
CA GLU A 69 31.59 38.85 -31.65
C GLU A 69 30.17 38.32 -31.88
N TRP A 70 29.77 37.35 -31.06
CA TRP A 70 28.37 37.00 -30.97
C TRP A 70 27.63 38.27 -30.53
N PRO A 71 26.60 38.74 -31.27
CA PRO A 71 25.90 39.95 -30.87
C PRO A 71 25.29 39.72 -29.49
N ILE A 72 25.92 40.32 -28.47
CA ILE A 72 25.44 40.28 -27.10
C ILE A 72 24.10 40.98 -27.14
N SER A 73 23.03 40.19 -27.11
CA SER A 73 21.66 40.70 -27.06
C SER A 73 21.60 41.71 -25.94
N HIS A 74 21.46 43.00 -26.28
CA HIS A 74 21.43 44.07 -25.30
C HIS A 74 20.32 43.75 -24.30
N THR A 75 20.73 43.38 -23.08
CA THR A 75 19.82 42.95 -22.03
C THR A 75 18.81 44.08 -21.86
N GLN A 76 17.55 43.84 -22.22
CA GLN A 76 16.50 44.85 -22.03
C GLN A 76 16.41 45.12 -20.53
N ALA A 77 17.02 46.22 -20.10
CA ALA A 77 16.90 46.72 -18.75
C ALA A 77 15.40 46.87 -18.46
N ARG A 78 14.97 46.43 -17.27
CA ARG A 78 13.57 46.55 -16.89
C ARG A 78 13.23 48.03 -16.86
N ALA A 79 12.40 48.47 -17.81
CA ALA A 79 12.03 49.87 -17.97
C ALA A 79 11.15 50.31 -16.78
N GLY A 80 11.81 50.76 -15.73
CA GLY A 80 11.24 51.43 -14.57
C GLY A 80 12.06 52.69 -14.28
N ASN A 81 11.39 53.69 -13.74
CA ASN A 81 12.03 54.91 -13.25
C ASN A 81 12.94 54.59 -12.05
N GLU A 82 14.13 55.19 -11.99
CA GLU A 82 15.11 54.91 -10.93
C GLU A 82 14.60 55.34 -9.55
N ASP A 83 13.86 56.45 -9.47
CA ASP A 83 13.23 56.91 -8.22
C ASP A 83 12.16 55.92 -7.71
N ASP A 84 11.33 55.37 -8.60
CA ASP A 84 10.30 54.39 -8.23
C ASP A 84 10.94 53.04 -7.82
N ILE A 85 12.03 52.64 -8.48
CA ILE A 85 12.82 51.47 -8.08
C ILE A 85 13.46 51.67 -6.70
N LEU A 86 13.99 52.87 -6.43
CA LEU A 86 14.57 53.22 -5.13
C LEU A 86 13.52 53.27 -4.02
N ALA A 87 12.36 53.87 -4.27
CA ALA A 87 11.26 53.92 -3.32
C ALA A 87 10.77 52.51 -2.93
N VAL A 88 10.52 51.65 -3.93
CA VAL A 88 10.12 50.25 -3.70
C VAL A 88 11.23 49.44 -3.02
N ALA A 89 12.51 49.72 -3.31
CA ALA A 89 13.63 49.06 -2.63
C ALA A 89 13.74 49.47 -1.16
N LEU A 90 13.52 50.74 -0.83
CA LEU A 90 13.53 51.24 0.55
C LEU A 90 12.32 50.73 1.35
N GLU A 91 11.13 50.70 0.75
CA GLU A 91 9.93 50.08 1.36
C GLU A 91 10.14 48.58 1.60
N ALA A 92 10.76 47.87 0.66
CA ALA A 92 11.10 46.45 0.82
C ALA A 92 12.16 46.22 1.91
N LEU A 93 13.16 47.11 2.04
CA LEU A 93 14.16 47.02 3.12
C LEU A 93 13.53 47.24 4.49
N ASP A 94 12.76 48.31 4.68
CA ASP A 94 12.02 48.53 5.94
C ASP A 94 11.06 47.37 6.24
N HIS A 95 10.38 46.85 5.22
CA HIS A 95 9.54 45.66 5.37
C HIS A 95 10.34 44.45 5.89
N TYR A 96 11.51 44.14 5.33
CA TYR A 96 12.30 42.98 5.75
C TYR A 96 13.07 43.18 7.06
N ASP A 97 13.47 44.40 7.41
CA ASP A 97 14.04 44.72 8.73
C ASP A 97 12.99 44.61 9.84
N ASN A 98 11.75 45.05 9.57
CA ASN A 98 10.62 44.92 10.49
C ASN A 98 9.95 43.52 10.47
N ASN A 99 10.09 42.76 9.38
CA ASN A 99 9.55 41.42 9.18
C ASN A 99 10.66 40.45 8.73
N PRO A 100 11.63 40.13 9.60
CA PRO A 100 12.70 39.20 9.26
C PRO A 100 12.14 37.83 8.88
N ILE A 101 12.82 37.17 7.93
CA ILE A 101 12.43 35.85 7.43
C ILE A 101 12.35 34.85 8.57
N ASP A 102 11.19 34.19 8.72
CA ASP A 102 11.06 33.07 9.65
C ASP A 102 11.85 31.85 9.13
N ASP A 103 13.06 31.68 9.66
CA ASP A 103 13.93 30.51 9.47
C ASP A 103 13.37 29.23 10.16
N SER A 104 12.09 29.14 10.51
CA SER A 104 11.47 27.88 10.95
C SER A 104 11.22 26.95 9.75
N GLU A 105 11.70 25.71 9.84
CA GLU A 105 11.35 24.73 8.80
C GLU A 105 9.89 24.33 8.95
N PHE A 106 9.13 24.31 7.85
CA PHE A 106 7.74 23.87 7.87
C PHE A 106 7.61 22.44 8.44
N LEU A 107 6.89 22.33 9.56
CA LEU A 107 6.59 21.08 10.26
C LEU A 107 5.08 20.82 10.32
N ALA A 108 4.69 19.54 10.18
CA ALA A 108 3.33 19.10 10.49
C ALA A 108 2.97 19.34 11.94
N ASP A 109 1.68 19.51 12.22
CA ASP A 109 1.15 19.60 13.59
C ASP A 109 1.20 18.25 14.32
N LYS A 110 1.39 17.14 13.58
CA LYS A 110 1.76 15.82 14.15
C LYS A 110 3.23 15.79 14.59
N THR A 111 4.15 16.30 13.76
CA THR A 111 5.58 16.34 14.07
C THR A 111 5.87 17.37 15.17
N LYS A 112 5.25 18.56 15.12
CA LYS A 112 5.28 19.55 16.20
C LYS A 112 4.81 18.94 17.53
N ARG A 113 3.67 18.25 17.56
CA ARG A 113 3.17 17.57 18.77
C ARG A 113 4.16 16.51 19.30
N TYR A 114 4.70 15.65 18.44
CA TYR A 114 5.69 14.64 18.85
C TYR A 114 6.98 15.29 19.40
N LEU A 115 7.49 16.32 18.73
CA LEU A 115 8.65 17.08 19.19
C LEU A 115 8.38 17.74 20.56
N GLN A 116 7.21 18.39 20.71
CA GLN A 116 6.77 19.02 21.96
C GLN A 116 6.58 18.01 23.11
N GLU A 117 6.05 16.81 22.82
CA GLU A 117 5.90 15.72 23.78
C GLU A 117 7.27 15.28 24.31
N ILE A 118 8.21 14.96 23.41
CA ILE A 118 9.56 14.52 23.75
C ILE A 118 10.34 15.62 24.49
N TRP A 119 10.20 16.89 24.09
CA TRP A 119 10.79 18.02 24.82
C TRP A 119 10.18 18.20 26.21
N SER A 120 8.86 18.06 26.35
CA SER A 120 8.19 18.12 27.66
C SER A 120 8.65 16.99 28.59
N GLN A 121 8.97 15.81 28.06
CA GLN A 121 9.58 14.73 28.83
C GLN A 121 11.03 15.04 29.23
N TRP A 122 11.82 15.68 28.37
CA TRP A 122 13.17 16.18 28.70
C TRP A 122 13.15 17.20 29.84
N LEU A 123 12.27 18.21 29.77
CA LEU A 123 12.17 19.24 30.80
C LEU A 123 11.82 18.64 32.18
N ARG A 124 10.85 17.72 32.23
CA ARG A 124 10.47 16.98 33.45
C ARG A 124 11.59 16.07 33.99
N PHE A 125 12.51 15.63 33.14
CA PHE A 125 13.68 14.87 33.56
C PHE A 125 14.76 15.80 34.15
N ALA A 126 15.08 16.91 33.46
CA ALA A 126 16.05 17.90 33.89
C ALA A 126 15.69 18.48 35.28
N GLU A 127 14.42 18.85 35.47
CA GLU A 127 13.84 19.27 36.76
C GLU A 127 14.13 18.25 37.88
N ARG A 128 13.83 16.97 37.64
CA ARG A 128 14.01 15.88 38.63
C ARG A 128 15.46 15.63 38.99
N ILE A 129 16.41 15.81 38.06
CA ILE A 129 17.85 15.72 38.34
C ILE A 129 18.46 17.04 38.82
N LYS A 130 17.63 18.09 39.02
CA LYS A 130 18.05 19.46 39.40
C LYS A 130 19.08 20.08 38.45
N ALA A 131 19.00 19.73 37.17
CA ALA A 131 19.82 20.32 36.10
C ALA A 131 19.02 21.41 35.38
N HIS A 132 19.67 22.53 35.04
CA HIS A 132 19.08 23.46 34.07
C HIS A 132 19.00 22.77 32.69
N PRO A 133 17.83 22.77 32.02
CA PRO A 133 17.62 21.97 30.81
C PRO A 133 18.45 22.47 29.61
N GLU A 134 18.76 23.77 29.55
CA GLU A 134 19.52 24.38 28.46
C GLU A 134 21.02 24.15 28.58
N ASP A 135 21.58 24.31 29.79
CA ASP A 135 23.02 24.17 30.10
C ASP A 135 23.55 22.82 29.63
N THR A 136 22.73 21.78 29.72
CA THR A 136 23.09 20.43 29.29
C THR A 136 23.30 20.36 27.77
N TRP A 137 22.54 21.11 26.97
CA TRP A 137 22.73 21.19 25.51
C TRP A 137 23.90 22.08 25.11
N LEU A 138 24.11 23.20 25.82
CA LEU A 138 25.26 24.07 25.64
C LEU A 138 26.57 23.36 26.00
N ALA A 139 26.60 22.63 27.11
CA ALA A 139 27.71 21.79 27.54
C ALA A 139 27.95 20.61 26.58
N LEU A 140 26.90 20.07 25.95
CA LEU A 140 27.04 19.02 24.94
C LEU A 140 27.71 19.54 23.65
N CYS A 141 27.45 20.78 23.24
CA CYS A 141 28.10 21.40 22.08
C CYS A 141 29.63 21.49 22.27
N ILE A 142 30.10 21.82 23.47
CA ILE A 142 31.53 21.84 23.82
C ILE A 142 32.08 20.45 24.25
N GLY A 143 31.32 19.38 24.03
CA GLY A 143 31.78 17.99 24.21
C GLY A 143 31.82 17.45 25.64
N SER A 144 31.20 18.12 26.62
CA SER A 144 31.24 17.73 28.04
C SER A 144 30.70 16.31 28.29
N ASP A 145 31.49 15.45 28.94
CA ASP A 145 31.08 14.08 29.24
C ASP A 145 29.97 13.99 30.29
N ASP A 146 29.81 14.97 31.19
CA ASP A 146 28.66 15.05 32.10
C ASP A 146 27.36 15.35 31.31
N ALA A 147 27.43 16.22 30.31
CA ALA A 147 26.31 16.47 29.41
C ALA A 147 25.93 15.21 28.61
N LYS A 148 26.93 14.48 28.08
CA LYS A 148 26.71 13.17 27.46
C LYS A 148 26.09 12.18 28.45
N ALA A 149 26.53 12.15 29.70
CA ALA A 149 25.98 11.27 30.74
C ALA A 149 24.52 11.60 31.06
N ARG A 150 24.14 12.87 31.18
CA ARG A 150 22.74 13.31 31.37
C ARG A 150 21.84 12.87 30.21
N CYS A 151 22.28 13.06 28.97
CA CYS A 151 21.53 12.61 27.78
C CYS A 151 21.39 11.09 27.71
N ARG A 152 22.46 10.33 28.02
CA ARG A 152 22.42 8.86 28.13
C ARG A 152 21.48 8.39 29.24
N ALA A 153 21.47 9.09 30.39
CA ALA A 153 20.58 8.81 31.52
C ALA A 153 19.10 9.10 31.19
N PHE A 154 18.80 10.16 30.41
CA PHE A 154 17.45 10.38 29.88
C PHE A 154 16.98 9.21 29.03
N LEU A 155 17.78 8.77 28.04
CA LEU A 155 17.40 7.68 27.14
C LEU A 155 17.20 6.36 27.88
N GLU A 156 18.02 6.05 28.90
CA GLU A 156 17.79 4.89 29.76
C GLU A 156 16.53 5.03 30.63
N SER A 157 16.28 6.23 31.19
CA SER A 157 15.08 6.54 31.97
C SER A 157 13.81 6.36 31.14
N TYR A 158 13.76 6.94 29.94
CA TYR A 158 12.63 6.89 29.00
C TYR A 158 12.17 5.45 28.72
N VAL A 159 13.10 4.52 28.47
CA VAL A 159 12.77 3.09 28.31
C VAL A 159 12.27 2.48 29.61
N ARG A 160 12.94 2.74 30.74
CA ARG A 160 12.58 2.16 32.05
C ARG A 160 11.22 2.63 32.55
N THR A 161 10.82 3.87 32.24
CA THR A 161 9.49 4.42 32.58
C THR A 161 8.40 4.05 31.59
N SER A 162 8.72 3.46 30.43
CA SER A 162 7.73 3.08 29.39
C SER A 162 6.85 1.86 29.73
N MET A 163 6.70 1.53 31.02
CA MET A 163 5.91 0.40 31.52
C MET A 163 4.45 0.80 31.76
N VAL A 164 3.51 0.18 31.06
CA VAL A 164 2.06 0.48 31.14
C VAL A 164 1.22 -0.76 31.44
N LYS A 165 0.14 -0.62 32.22
CA LYS A 165 -0.74 -1.73 32.61
C LYS A 165 -1.80 -2.02 31.54
N ARG A 166 -1.53 -2.99 30.68
CA ARG A 166 -2.45 -3.47 29.62
C ARG A 166 -3.36 -4.59 30.14
N PRO A 167 -4.62 -4.72 29.66
CA PRO A 167 -5.44 -5.89 29.96
C PRO A 167 -4.80 -7.18 29.43
N CYS A 168 -4.87 -8.26 30.20
CA CYS A 168 -4.39 -9.59 29.83
C CYS A 168 -5.51 -10.64 29.88
N LEU A 169 -5.24 -11.85 29.36
CA LEU A 169 -6.10 -13.01 29.54
C LEU A 169 -5.68 -13.76 30.81
N GLY A 170 -6.63 -14.08 31.69
CA GLY A 170 -6.36 -14.77 32.96
C GLY A 170 -6.92 -14.00 34.17
N GLY A 171 -6.70 -14.54 35.37
CA GLY A 171 -7.21 -14.00 36.63
C GLY A 171 -6.48 -12.75 37.15
N GLU A 172 -5.28 -12.46 36.66
CA GLU A 172 -4.54 -11.23 36.95
C GLU A 172 -5.22 -9.99 36.36
N GLU A 173 -6.05 -10.19 35.32
CA GLU A 173 -6.78 -9.21 34.52
C GLU A 173 -5.93 -8.15 33.78
N ARG A 174 -4.79 -7.73 34.32
CA ARG A 174 -3.82 -6.80 33.71
C ARG A 174 -2.38 -7.25 33.94
N GLN A 175 -1.55 -7.02 32.93
CA GLN A 175 -0.10 -7.24 32.99
C GLN A 175 0.64 -5.92 32.72
N GLU A 176 1.86 -5.77 33.23
CA GLU A 176 2.74 -4.66 32.87
C GLU A 176 3.44 -4.96 31.54
N VAL A 177 3.38 -4.01 30.60
CA VAL A 177 3.94 -4.13 29.25
C VAL A 177 4.80 -2.91 28.96
N ARG A 178 6.01 -3.12 28.46
CA ARG A 178 6.91 -2.06 28.01
C ARG A 178 6.52 -1.60 26.60
N THR A 179 6.21 -0.32 26.40
CA THR A 179 5.87 0.22 25.07
C THR A 179 7.11 0.41 24.18
N VAL A 180 8.25 0.81 24.76
CA VAL A 180 9.52 0.92 24.03
C VAL A 180 10.21 -0.45 23.98
N ASN A 181 10.34 -1.02 22.78
CA ASN A 181 10.82 -2.40 22.59
C ASN A 181 11.88 -2.55 21.48
N CYS A 182 12.29 -1.47 20.81
CA CYS A 182 13.25 -1.48 19.70
C CYS A 182 14.19 -0.27 19.77
N ALA A 183 15.45 -0.47 19.35
CA ALA A 183 16.49 0.56 19.34
C ALA A 183 16.19 1.73 18.40
N VAL A 184 15.51 1.49 17.27
CA VAL A 184 15.13 2.55 16.31
C VAL A 184 14.33 3.65 17.00
N THR A 185 13.41 3.29 17.90
CA THR A 185 12.61 4.27 18.65
C THR A 185 13.41 5.07 19.68
N LEU A 186 14.62 4.64 20.06
CA LEU A 186 15.56 5.50 20.78
C LEU A 186 16.34 6.42 19.84
N GLU A 187 16.69 5.98 18.63
CA GLU A 187 17.30 6.84 17.61
C GLU A 187 16.33 7.93 17.14
N ASP A 188 15.05 7.60 16.97
CA ASP A 188 13.94 8.52 16.68
C ASP A 188 13.82 9.59 17.79
N VAL A 189 13.73 9.16 19.06
CA VAL A 189 13.61 10.05 20.24
C VAL A 189 14.87 10.89 20.43
N TRP A 190 16.06 10.33 20.22
CA TRP A 190 17.31 11.07 20.29
C TRP A 190 17.40 12.16 19.21
N SER A 191 17.03 11.83 17.97
CA SER A 191 16.96 12.78 16.86
C SER A 191 15.94 13.89 17.13
N ALA A 192 14.79 13.55 17.71
CA ALA A 192 13.76 14.50 18.14
C ALA A 192 14.26 15.44 19.26
N LEU A 193 15.04 14.94 20.22
CA LEU A 193 15.64 15.77 21.27
C LEU A 193 16.67 16.75 20.70
N VAL A 194 17.60 16.28 19.85
CA VAL A 194 18.63 17.14 19.25
C VAL A 194 17.97 18.23 18.39
N ARG A 195 16.91 17.90 17.64
CA ARG A 195 16.14 18.92 16.90
C ARG A 195 15.48 19.95 17.81
N ASN A 196 14.82 19.51 18.89
CA ASN A 196 14.22 20.45 19.85
C ASN A 196 15.27 21.33 20.53
N ALA A 197 16.42 20.78 20.89
CA ALA A 197 17.53 21.54 21.46
C ALA A 197 18.03 22.61 20.48
N ASP A 198 18.08 22.30 19.19
CA ASP A 198 18.47 23.28 18.18
C ASP A 198 17.47 24.45 18.09
N GLU A 199 16.17 24.17 17.94
CA GLU A 199 15.14 25.21 17.80
C GLU A 199 14.97 26.04 19.10
N ASN A 200 14.97 25.41 20.28
CA ASN A 200 14.66 26.07 21.57
C ASN A 200 15.89 26.73 22.22
N VAL A 201 17.11 26.20 22.00
CA VAL A 201 18.33 26.63 22.72
C VAL A 201 19.42 27.10 21.76
N LEU A 202 19.84 26.27 20.80
CA LEU A 202 21.04 26.55 20.01
C LEU A 202 20.83 27.66 18.97
N LYS A 203 19.65 27.73 18.32
CA LYS A 203 19.26 28.79 17.38
C LYS A 203 19.32 30.17 18.05
N ARG A 204 18.82 30.29 19.28
CA ARG A 204 18.99 31.48 20.13
C ARG A 204 20.46 31.74 20.46
N LYS A 205 21.21 30.72 20.91
CA LYS A 205 22.63 30.86 21.25
C LYS A 205 23.51 31.33 20.07
N ARG A 206 23.22 30.88 18.83
CA ARG A 206 23.86 31.37 17.59
C ARG A 206 23.58 32.84 17.30
N GLY A 207 22.43 33.36 17.72
CA GLY A 207 22.10 34.78 17.65
C GLY A 207 22.82 35.62 18.71
N GLU A 208 22.95 35.10 19.93
CA GLU A 208 23.67 35.72 21.06
C GLU A 208 25.20 35.74 20.86
N ASP A 209 25.78 34.68 20.31
CA ASP A 209 27.22 34.47 20.12
C ASP A 209 27.50 34.17 18.64
N ARG A 210 27.45 35.23 17.82
CA ARG A 210 27.58 35.16 16.36
C ARG A 210 28.98 34.71 15.92
N GLU A 211 30.04 35.14 16.62
CA GLU A 211 31.43 34.76 16.30
C GLU A 211 31.65 33.25 16.43
N ARG A 212 31.01 32.61 17.43
CA ARG A 212 31.16 31.18 17.71
C ARG A 212 29.92 30.37 17.35
N ALA A 213 29.02 30.90 16.52
CA ALA A 213 27.79 30.24 16.07
C ALA A 213 28.00 28.82 15.49
N HIS A 214 29.20 28.54 14.96
CA HIS A 214 29.60 27.23 14.47
C HIS A 214 29.77 26.16 15.58
N LEU A 215 30.08 26.55 16.82
CA LEU A 215 30.12 25.65 17.98
C LEU A 215 28.72 25.29 18.46
N TRP A 216 27.78 26.24 18.39
CA TRP A 216 26.40 26.09 18.85
C TRP A 216 25.53 25.34 17.82
N SER A 217 25.98 24.16 17.40
CA SER A 217 25.33 23.31 16.39
C SER A 217 25.61 21.83 16.65
N LEU A 218 24.57 20.98 16.71
CA LEU A 218 24.72 19.53 16.91
C LEU A 218 24.35 18.75 15.65
N ARG A 219 25.15 17.73 15.29
CA ARG A 219 24.87 16.85 14.14
C ARG A 219 24.61 15.42 14.63
N CYS A 220 23.40 14.93 14.34
CA CYS A 220 22.89 13.65 14.85
C CYS A 220 22.73 12.57 13.76
N SER A 221 23.06 12.88 12.50
CA SER A 221 22.81 11.98 11.37
C SER A 221 23.72 10.76 11.42
N SER A 222 23.12 9.57 11.51
CA SER A 222 23.80 8.28 11.34
C SER A 222 24.19 7.98 9.88
N ARG A 223 23.85 8.86 8.92
CA ARG A 223 24.05 8.67 7.47
C ARG A 223 25.06 9.62 6.85
N ASP A 224 25.29 10.80 7.43
CA ASP A 224 26.25 11.77 6.90
C ASP A 224 27.67 11.43 7.35
N GLU A 225 28.55 11.06 6.42
CA GLU A 225 29.95 10.70 6.74
C GLU A 225 30.72 11.84 7.42
N GLY A 226 30.34 13.09 7.15
CA GLY A 226 30.85 14.30 7.82
C GLY A 226 30.29 14.56 9.23
N SER A 227 29.50 13.64 9.81
CA SER A 227 28.94 13.75 11.17
C SER A 227 29.72 12.96 12.24
N ARG A 228 30.76 12.21 11.84
CA ARG A 228 31.42 11.15 12.63
C ARG A 228 32.13 11.58 13.93
N SER A 229 32.21 12.89 14.21
CA SER A 229 32.89 13.46 15.38
C SER A 229 32.00 14.36 16.26
N SER A 230 30.68 14.42 16.04
CA SER A 230 29.79 15.23 16.88
C SER A 230 29.46 14.53 18.21
N PRO A 231 29.42 15.23 19.35
CA PRO A 231 28.96 14.67 20.63
C PRO A 231 27.54 14.08 20.58
N ALA A 232 26.68 14.58 19.68
CA ALA A 232 25.35 14.01 19.46
C ALA A 232 25.38 12.68 18.65
N TYR A 233 26.34 12.54 17.74
CA TYR A 233 26.61 11.29 17.02
C TYR A 233 27.22 10.22 17.95
N GLU A 234 28.10 10.59 18.89
CA GLU A 234 28.60 9.68 19.94
C GLU A 234 27.47 9.04 20.77
N ILE A 235 26.44 9.82 21.12
CA ILE A 235 25.28 9.33 21.86
C ILE A 235 24.47 8.37 20.99
N GLY A 236 24.25 8.70 19.70
CA GLY A 236 23.62 7.80 18.73
C GLY A 236 24.34 6.46 18.58
N GLN A 237 25.67 6.47 18.46
CA GLN A 237 26.50 5.25 18.39
C GLN A 237 26.46 4.40 19.68
N TRP A 238 26.06 4.98 20.81
CA TRP A 238 25.88 4.26 22.08
C TRP A 238 24.48 3.63 22.23
N ILE A 239 23.45 4.10 21.50
CA ILE A 239 22.08 3.57 21.58
C ILE A 239 22.00 2.03 21.38
N PRO A 240 22.75 1.39 20.44
CA PRO A 240 22.78 -0.06 20.33
C PRO A 240 23.27 -0.78 21.60
N GLN A 241 24.18 -0.17 22.36
CA GLN A 241 24.70 -0.71 23.62
C GLN A 241 23.65 -0.63 24.73
N LEU A 242 22.97 0.52 24.84
CA LEU A 242 21.81 0.68 25.73
C LEU A 242 20.68 -0.29 25.37
N ALA A 243 20.41 -0.48 24.08
CA ALA A 243 19.39 -1.39 23.59
C ALA A 243 19.68 -2.85 23.99
N MET A 244 20.93 -3.31 23.89
CA MET A 244 21.33 -4.62 24.43
C MET A 244 21.19 -4.69 25.95
N LYS A 245 21.68 -3.68 26.69
CA LYS A 245 21.58 -3.58 28.17
C LYS A 245 20.13 -3.69 28.67
N LEU A 246 19.17 -3.15 27.92
CA LEU A 246 17.75 -3.13 28.28
C LEU A 246 16.91 -4.21 27.57
N GLY A 247 17.50 -5.10 26.76
CA GLY A 247 16.76 -6.12 26.01
C GLY A 247 15.74 -5.52 25.04
N LEU A 248 16.16 -4.56 24.22
CA LEU A 248 15.42 -4.02 23.07
C LEU A 248 15.87 -4.72 21.79
N SER A 249 14.98 -4.83 20.80
CA SER A 249 15.36 -5.32 19.47
C SER A 249 16.24 -4.33 18.73
N LEU A 250 17.45 -4.76 18.34
CA LEU A 250 18.27 -4.08 17.33
C LEU A 250 17.74 -4.27 15.90
N LYS A 251 16.85 -5.26 15.69
CA LYS A 251 16.28 -5.60 14.37
C LYS A 251 14.94 -4.90 14.15
N GLN A 252 14.65 -4.55 12.89
CA GLN A 252 13.34 -4.07 12.46
C GLN A 252 12.24 -5.08 12.83
N LEU A 253 11.16 -4.60 13.46
CA LEU A 253 10.10 -5.45 14.04
C LEU A 253 9.10 -6.04 13.02
N PHE A 254 9.39 -5.97 11.73
CA PHE A 254 8.56 -6.52 10.66
C PHE A 254 9.39 -6.75 9.39
N THR A 255 8.94 -7.67 8.53
CA THR A 255 9.55 -7.93 7.22
C THR A 255 8.91 -7.04 6.14
N LYS A 256 9.72 -6.38 5.31
CA LYS A 256 9.27 -5.76 4.06
C LYS A 256 8.90 -6.87 3.05
N ARG A 257 7.63 -7.26 3.03
CA ARG A 257 7.04 -8.14 2.01
C ARG A 257 6.55 -7.30 0.83
N GLU A 258 6.54 -7.88 -0.36
CA GLU A 258 5.74 -7.36 -1.47
C GLU A 258 4.27 -7.81 -1.36
N THR A 259 3.38 -7.13 -2.07
CA THR A 259 2.02 -7.59 -2.37
C THR A 259 1.93 -7.84 -3.88
N THR A 260 1.78 -9.10 -4.29
CA THR A 260 1.70 -9.50 -5.70
C THR A 260 0.35 -9.11 -6.34
N PRO A 261 0.19 -9.17 -7.68
CA PRO A 261 -1.11 -8.96 -8.30
C PRO A 261 -2.22 -9.88 -7.77
N GLU A 262 -1.90 -11.14 -7.46
CA GLU A 262 -2.86 -12.10 -6.91
C GLU A 262 -3.18 -11.83 -5.43
N ASP A 263 -2.20 -11.37 -4.64
CA ASP A 263 -2.45 -10.88 -3.28
C ASP A 263 -3.40 -9.65 -3.32
N ILE A 264 -3.24 -8.73 -4.30
CA ILE A 264 -4.13 -7.57 -4.51
C ILE A 264 -5.55 -8.03 -4.88
N ILE A 265 -5.68 -8.88 -5.90
CA ILE A 265 -6.97 -9.46 -6.33
C ILE A 265 -7.67 -10.14 -5.15
N LEU A 266 -6.92 -10.85 -4.30
CA LEU A 266 -7.48 -11.54 -3.15
C LEU A 266 -7.85 -10.60 -2.00
N ILE A 267 -7.16 -9.48 -1.79
CA ILE A 267 -7.61 -8.40 -0.88
C ILE A 267 -8.97 -7.86 -1.34
N LEU A 268 -9.12 -7.58 -2.64
CA LEU A 268 -10.35 -7.02 -3.23
C LEU A 268 -11.50 -8.04 -3.25
N SER A 269 -11.26 -9.28 -3.69
CA SER A 269 -12.25 -10.35 -3.63
C SER A 269 -12.69 -10.60 -2.17
N THR A 270 -11.79 -10.54 -1.18
CA THR A 270 -12.15 -10.63 0.25
C THR A 270 -12.99 -9.41 0.70
N LEU A 271 -12.63 -8.18 0.29
CA LEU A 271 -13.34 -6.94 0.63
C LEU A 271 -14.83 -7.00 0.28
N TRP A 272 -15.18 -7.60 -0.86
CA TRP A 272 -16.57 -7.74 -1.30
C TRP A 272 -17.21 -9.04 -0.80
N SER A 273 -16.61 -10.21 -1.04
CA SER A 273 -17.19 -11.52 -0.68
C SER A 273 -17.36 -11.73 0.83
N ARG A 274 -16.62 -10.98 1.67
CA ARG A 274 -16.70 -11.01 3.13
C ARG A 274 -17.16 -9.66 3.72
N ALA A 275 -17.99 -8.91 3.01
CA ALA A 275 -18.48 -7.59 3.44
C ALA A 275 -19.19 -7.59 4.82
N GLU A 276 -19.84 -8.70 5.21
CA GLU A 276 -20.45 -8.88 6.54
C GLU A 276 -19.42 -8.90 7.69
N ASP A 277 -18.20 -9.38 7.38
CA ASP A 277 -17.05 -9.42 8.28
C ASP A 277 -16.21 -8.13 8.21
N ILE A 278 -16.26 -7.42 7.07
CA ILE A 278 -15.52 -6.19 6.75
C ILE A 278 -16.53 -5.05 6.60
N ARG A 279 -17.02 -4.61 7.77
CA ARG A 279 -18.14 -3.67 7.90
C ARG A 279 -17.70 -2.21 7.67
N CYS A 280 -18.11 -1.65 6.54
CA CYS A 280 -17.97 -0.25 6.15
C CYS A 280 -19.08 0.13 5.16
N SER A 281 -19.38 1.42 5.03
CA SER A 281 -20.41 1.96 4.11
C SER A 281 -20.03 1.78 2.63
N PRO A 282 -21.00 1.84 1.69
CA PRO A 282 -20.74 1.75 0.25
C PRO A 282 -19.64 2.70 -0.25
N SER A 283 -19.73 3.98 0.13
CA SER A 283 -18.71 4.99 -0.21
C SER A 283 -17.32 4.63 0.34
N THR A 284 -17.25 4.15 1.59
CA THR A 284 -15.96 3.77 2.21
C THR A 284 -15.37 2.52 1.56
N ARG A 285 -16.21 1.54 1.19
CA ARG A 285 -15.76 0.31 0.52
C ARG A 285 -15.15 0.62 -0.85
N LEU A 286 -15.85 1.41 -1.66
CA LEU A 286 -15.35 1.82 -2.98
C LEU A 286 -14.11 2.72 -2.87
N ALA A 287 -14.03 3.61 -1.88
CA ALA A 287 -12.84 4.42 -1.66
C ALA A 287 -11.61 3.58 -1.28
N PHE A 288 -11.77 2.57 -0.41
CA PHE A 288 -10.70 1.62 -0.11
C PHE A 288 -10.27 0.83 -1.35
N ASP A 289 -11.23 0.33 -2.13
CA ASP A 289 -10.98 -0.41 -3.38
C ASP A 289 -10.16 0.42 -4.38
N CYS A 290 -10.62 1.63 -4.70
CA CYS A 290 -9.92 2.55 -5.60
C CYS A 290 -8.50 2.88 -5.12
N SER A 291 -8.31 3.04 -3.80
CA SER A 291 -7.00 3.27 -3.18
C SER A 291 -6.05 2.07 -3.35
N ILE A 292 -6.58 0.84 -3.26
CA ILE A 292 -5.84 -0.41 -3.46
C ILE A 292 -5.46 -0.58 -4.94
N ILE A 293 -6.39 -0.37 -5.88
CA ILE A 293 -6.08 -0.47 -7.31
C ILE A 293 -5.01 0.56 -7.70
N LEU A 294 -5.16 1.83 -7.29
CA LEU A 294 -4.15 2.86 -7.54
C LEU A 294 -2.78 2.47 -6.95
N GLY A 295 -2.74 2.07 -5.68
CA GLY A 295 -1.52 1.58 -5.03
C GLY A 295 -0.88 0.38 -5.75
N GLY A 296 -1.70 -0.48 -6.36
CA GLY A 296 -1.28 -1.61 -7.18
C GLY A 296 -0.59 -1.20 -8.48
N ILE A 297 -1.14 -0.19 -9.17
CA ILE A 297 -0.65 0.31 -10.47
C ILE A 297 0.76 0.91 -10.35
N GLY A 298 0.95 1.91 -9.47
CA GLY A 298 2.18 2.70 -9.43
C GLY A 298 3.04 2.53 -8.17
N GLY A 299 2.67 1.65 -7.24
CA GLY A 299 3.37 1.51 -5.96
C GLY A 299 3.37 2.79 -5.13
N TRP A 300 2.40 3.68 -5.33
CA TRP A 300 2.40 5.04 -4.78
C TRP A 300 2.49 5.07 -3.25
N ARG A 301 2.86 6.22 -2.71
CA ARG A 301 2.75 6.51 -1.27
C ARG A 301 1.26 6.48 -0.91
N PRO A 302 0.78 5.75 0.12
CA PRO A 302 -0.67 5.61 0.37
C PRO A 302 -1.41 6.96 0.48
N LYS A 303 -0.77 7.96 1.10
CA LYS A 303 -1.26 9.35 1.22
C LYS A 303 -1.51 10.06 -0.13
N SER A 304 -0.86 9.64 -1.23
CA SER A 304 -1.10 10.13 -2.60
C SER A 304 -2.31 9.48 -3.30
N VAL A 305 -2.91 8.42 -2.72
CA VAL A 305 -3.96 7.62 -3.38
C VAL A 305 -5.21 7.35 -2.53
N VAL A 306 -5.18 7.59 -1.21
CA VAL A 306 -6.38 7.49 -0.36
C VAL A 306 -7.40 8.62 -0.55
N THR A 307 -7.00 9.69 -1.23
CA THR A 307 -7.82 10.88 -1.50
C THR A 307 -7.48 11.42 -2.88
N ILE A 308 -8.47 11.50 -3.77
CA ILE A 308 -8.34 12.02 -5.14
C ILE A 308 -9.51 12.98 -5.43
N LYS A 309 -9.22 14.19 -5.92
CA LYS A 309 -10.23 15.16 -6.41
C LYS A 309 -10.72 14.83 -7.82
N TYR A 310 -11.91 15.30 -8.18
CA TYR A 310 -12.39 15.23 -9.58
C TYR A 310 -11.45 15.99 -10.54
N GLU A 311 -10.87 17.14 -10.15
CA GLU A 311 -9.86 17.86 -10.97
C GLU A 311 -8.61 17.02 -11.33
N GLN A 312 -8.32 15.96 -10.56
CA GLN A 312 -7.18 15.08 -10.82
C GLN A 312 -7.46 13.97 -11.84
N VAL A 313 -8.71 13.80 -12.28
CA VAL A 313 -9.12 12.73 -13.20
C VAL A 313 -9.89 13.32 -14.37
N GLN A 314 -9.43 13.13 -15.60
CA GLN A 314 -10.12 13.60 -16.81
C GLN A 314 -10.64 12.40 -17.60
N PHE A 315 -11.97 12.21 -17.65
CA PHE A 315 -12.59 11.17 -18.46
C PHE A 315 -12.64 11.57 -19.95
N ALA A 316 -12.60 10.57 -20.84
CA ALA A 316 -12.78 10.77 -22.28
C ALA A 316 -13.36 9.54 -22.98
N TRP A 317 -14.06 9.80 -24.08
CA TRP A 317 -14.18 8.84 -25.18
C TRP A 317 -13.01 9.02 -26.13
N VAL A 318 -12.46 7.92 -26.63
CA VAL A 318 -11.31 7.90 -27.55
C VAL A 318 -11.59 6.88 -28.63
N ARG A 319 -11.29 7.15 -29.90
CA ARG A 319 -11.41 6.13 -30.97
C ARG A 319 -10.36 5.02 -30.74
N ASP A 320 -10.71 3.76 -30.99
CA ASP A 320 -9.71 2.69 -30.99
C ASP A 320 -8.75 2.87 -32.19
N PRO A 321 -7.42 2.83 -31.99
CA PRO A 321 -6.45 3.03 -33.06
C PRO A 321 -6.36 1.88 -34.05
N PHE A 322 -6.99 0.73 -33.77
CA PHE A 322 -7.04 -0.45 -34.63
C PHE A 322 -8.43 -0.69 -35.25
N ASP A 323 -9.50 -0.17 -34.66
CA ASP A 323 -10.87 -0.21 -35.21
C ASP A 323 -11.59 1.14 -35.06
N PRO A 324 -11.68 1.93 -36.15
CA PRO A 324 -12.36 3.22 -36.14
C PRO A 324 -13.84 3.22 -35.72
N GLN A 325 -14.52 2.06 -35.72
CA GLN A 325 -15.91 1.92 -35.26
C GLN A 325 -16.01 1.74 -33.74
N ILE A 326 -14.92 1.36 -33.06
CA ILE A 326 -14.92 1.13 -31.62
C ILE A 326 -14.56 2.43 -30.88
N THR A 327 -15.55 3.00 -30.20
CA THR A 327 -15.30 3.99 -29.14
C THR A 327 -14.74 3.29 -27.91
N ARG A 328 -13.55 3.67 -27.43
CA ARG A 328 -13.01 3.28 -26.12
C ARG A 328 -13.33 4.31 -25.05
N ARG A 329 -13.34 3.86 -23.79
CA ARG A 329 -13.50 4.71 -22.60
C ARG A 329 -12.16 4.76 -21.86
N ALA A 330 -11.64 5.97 -21.68
CA ALA A 330 -10.36 6.23 -21.03
C ALA A 330 -10.49 7.32 -19.95
N ALA A 331 -9.52 7.38 -19.04
CA ALA A 331 -9.37 8.50 -18.14
C ALA A 331 -7.88 8.80 -17.88
N THR A 332 -7.49 10.07 -17.93
CA THR A 332 -6.16 10.54 -17.52
C THR A 332 -6.18 10.83 -16.01
N VAL A 333 -5.16 10.38 -15.29
CA VAL A 333 -5.09 10.40 -13.83
C VAL A 333 -3.84 11.17 -13.39
N THR A 334 -4.01 12.12 -12.48
CA THR A 334 -2.95 13.01 -11.96
C THR A 334 -2.66 12.70 -10.49
N ILE A 335 -1.55 12.04 -10.21
CA ILE A 335 -1.11 11.72 -8.85
C ILE A 335 -0.07 12.75 -8.40
N ARG A 336 -0.42 13.55 -7.38
CA ARG A 336 0.49 14.53 -6.77
C ARG A 336 1.43 13.86 -5.78
N HIS A 337 2.72 14.19 -5.84
CA HIS A 337 3.73 13.67 -4.93
C HIS A 337 3.66 14.36 -3.57
N VAL A 338 3.47 13.59 -2.49
CA VAL A 338 3.36 14.11 -1.11
C VAL A 338 4.69 14.49 -0.46
N LYS A 339 5.85 14.24 -1.10
CA LYS A 339 7.18 14.66 -0.61
C LYS A 339 7.63 16.00 -1.23
N GLN A 340 6.77 17.01 -1.16
CA GLN A 340 7.10 18.37 -1.59
C GLN A 340 7.46 19.24 -0.39
N ARG A 341 8.53 20.03 -0.51
CA ARG A 341 8.86 21.09 0.46
C ARG A 341 8.04 22.33 0.11
N GLN A 342 7.33 22.88 1.08
CA GLN A 342 6.68 24.19 0.96
C GLN A 342 7.75 25.28 0.71
N ASN A 343 7.36 26.36 0.04
CA ASN A 343 8.20 27.51 -0.33
C ASN A 343 9.47 27.19 -1.15
N ARG A 344 9.63 25.97 -1.69
CA ARG A 344 10.74 25.61 -2.58
C ARG A 344 10.46 26.07 -4.02
N ILE A 345 11.41 26.80 -4.62
CA ILE A 345 11.40 27.14 -6.05
C ILE A 345 11.27 25.87 -6.90
N GLN A 346 10.16 25.73 -7.62
CA GLN A 346 9.91 24.59 -8.51
C GLN A 346 10.55 24.86 -9.88
N ARG A 347 11.63 24.13 -10.20
CA ARG A 347 12.36 24.23 -11.49
C ARG A 347 12.18 22.99 -12.40
N GLY A 348 11.12 22.21 -12.20
CA GLY A 348 10.86 21.01 -13.00
C GLY A 348 9.67 20.18 -12.52
N GLN A 349 9.19 19.31 -13.40
CA GLN A 349 7.89 18.59 -13.33
C GLN A 349 7.82 17.46 -12.28
N ARG A 350 8.59 17.51 -11.18
CA ARG A 350 8.65 16.43 -10.17
C ARG A 350 7.53 16.45 -9.12
N SER A 351 6.57 17.36 -9.24
CA SER A 351 5.45 17.55 -8.31
C SER A 351 4.28 16.60 -8.54
N GLU A 352 4.09 16.08 -9.76
CA GLU A 352 2.99 15.16 -10.10
C GLU A 352 3.35 14.19 -11.24
N VAL A 353 2.59 13.10 -11.36
CA VAL A 353 2.68 12.14 -12.46
C VAL A 353 1.30 12.01 -13.10
N LYS A 354 1.26 12.06 -14.44
CA LYS A 354 0.07 11.84 -15.26
C LYS A 354 0.17 10.52 -16.02
N PHE A 355 -0.86 9.69 -15.95
CA PHE A 355 -0.97 8.43 -16.69
C PHE A 355 -2.42 8.15 -17.08
N SER A 356 -2.64 7.32 -18.10
CA SER A 356 -3.98 6.99 -18.58
C SER A 356 -4.42 5.59 -18.15
N ILE A 357 -5.70 5.43 -17.84
CA ILE A 357 -6.37 4.16 -17.57
C ILE A 357 -7.51 3.91 -18.57
N THR A 358 -7.86 2.65 -18.78
CA THR A 358 -8.98 2.20 -19.63
C THR A 358 -9.77 1.12 -18.92
N THR A 359 -10.84 0.60 -19.55
CA THR A 359 -11.59 -0.55 -19.02
C THR A 359 -10.82 -1.87 -19.21
N VAL A 360 -10.18 -2.38 -18.16
CA VAL A 360 -9.51 -3.70 -18.17
C VAL A 360 -10.49 -4.87 -18.00
N PRO A 361 -10.17 -6.09 -18.49
CA PRO A 361 -11.07 -7.26 -18.42
C PRO A 361 -11.52 -7.65 -17.01
N CYS A 362 -10.56 -7.81 -16.08
CA CYS A 362 -10.83 -8.13 -14.67
C CYS A 362 -11.56 -6.96 -14.00
N ARG A 363 -12.86 -7.14 -13.68
CA ARG A 363 -13.69 -6.04 -13.14
C ARG A 363 -13.20 -5.54 -11.78
N GLN A 364 -12.66 -6.43 -10.93
CA GLN A 364 -12.06 -6.06 -9.65
C GLN A 364 -10.88 -5.09 -9.76
N LEU A 365 -10.18 -5.04 -10.90
CA LEU A 365 -9.09 -4.08 -11.12
C LEU A 365 -9.51 -2.88 -12.00
N CYS A 366 -10.80 -2.79 -12.34
CA CYS A 366 -11.30 -1.88 -13.36
C CYS A 366 -11.65 -0.50 -12.78
N LEU A 367 -10.63 0.22 -12.30
CA LEU A 367 -10.74 1.53 -11.61
C LEU A 367 -11.66 2.54 -12.32
N LEU A 368 -11.62 2.61 -13.66
CA LEU A 368 -12.47 3.48 -14.46
C LEU A 368 -13.97 3.15 -14.27
N THR A 369 -14.33 1.88 -14.07
CA THR A 369 -15.71 1.44 -13.77
C THR A 369 -16.17 1.94 -12.41
N PHE A 370 -15.34 1.81 -11.36
CA PHE A 370 -15.66 2.33 -10.02
C PHE A 370 -15.81 3.86 -10.03
N TRP A 371 -14.90 4.58 -10.67
CA TRP A 371 -14.95 6.04 -10.79
C TRP A 371 -16.11 6.54 -11.66
N ALA A 372 -16.46 5.86 -12.75
CA ALA A 372 -17.65 6.18 -13.54
C ALA A 372 -18.94 6.03 -12.69
N SER A 373 -19.04 4.92 -11.94
CA SER A 373 -20.16 4.66 -11.04
C SER A 373 -20.29 5.75 -9.97
N ARG A 374 -19.16 6.23 -9.44
CA ARG A 374 -19.10 7.28 -8.43
C ARG A 374 -19.37 8.67 -8.98
N ALA A 375 -18.87 9.00 -10.17
CA ALA A 375 -19.20 10.21 -10.90
C ALA A 375 -20.70 10.31 -11.27
N LEU A 376 -21.34 9.17 -11.58
CA LEU A 376 -22.80 9.10 -11.76
C LEU A 376 -23.55 9.26 -10.43
N ALA A 377 -23.09 8.65 -9.33
CA ALA A 377 -23.70 8.78 -8.02
C ALA A 377 -23.66 10.23 -7.48
N ASP A 378 -22.54 10.92 -7.69
CA ASP A 378 -22.34 12.33 -7.29
C ASP A 378 -22.92 13.34 -8.31
N ASN A 379 -23.54 12.86 -9.42
CA ASN A 379 -24.05 13.70 -10.52
C ASN A 379 -22.98 14.68 -11.06
N ALA A 380 -21.75 14.20 -11.22
CA ALA A 380 -20.55 15.03 -11.45
C ALA A 380 -20.35 15.48 -12.90
N PHE A 381 -20.86 14.72 -13.89
CA PHE A 381 -20.67 15.01 -15.31
C PHE A 381 -21.46 16.24 -15.75
N GLU A 382 -20.80 17.16 -16.46
CA GLU A 382 -21.41 18.38 -17.03
C GLU A 382 -22.51 18.04 -18.06
N ALA A 383 -22.28 17.00 -18.87
CA ALA A 383 -23.24 16.45 -19.83
C ALA A 383 -24.49 15.76 -19.21
N GLY A 384 -24.66 15.81 -17.88
CA GLY A 384 -25.90 15.38 -17.21
C GLY A 384 -26.18 13.88 -17.25
N PHE A 385 -25.16 13.03 -17.43
CA PHE A 385 -25.34 11.57 -17.48
C PHE A 385 -25.98 11.03 -16.20
N THR A 386 -27.02 10.21 -16.35
CA THR A 386 -27.76 9.53 -15.27
C THR A 386 -27.59 8.01 -15.29
N ALA A 387 -27.10 7.45 -16.40
CA ALA A 387 -26.94 6.01 -16.60
C ALA A 387 -25.52 5.60 -17.00
N SER A 388 -25.11 4.40 -16.56
CA SER A 388 -23.84 3.76 -16.92
C SER A 388 -23.67 3.61 -18.43
N SER A 389 -24.74 3.28 -19.17
CA SER A 389 -24.74 3.16 -20.62
C SER A 389 -24.39 4.44 -21.37
N GLN A 390 -24.61 5.62 -20.77
CA GLN A 390 -24.24 6.90 -21.38
C GLN A 390 -22.74 7.16 -21.27
N VAL A 391 -22.16 6.99 -20.06
CA VAL A 391 -20.70 7.11 -19.85
C VAL A 391 -19.96 6.03 -20.66
N PHE A 392 -20.52 4.83 -20.69
CA PHE A 392 -20.01 3.69 -21.43
C PHE A 392 -20.75 3.46 -22.77
N ARG A 393 -21.05 4.54 -23.51
CA ARG A 393 -21.70 4.49 -24.83
C ARG A 393 -21.02 3.52 -25.80
N ALA A 394 -21.79 2.85 -26.66
CA ALA A 394 -21.25 1.80 -27.55
C ALA A 394 -20.96 2.29 -28.97
N GLU A 395 -21.56 3.40 -29.37
CA GLU A 395 -21.61 3.88 -30.75
C GLU A 395 -20.29 4.56 -31.15
N PRO A 396 -19.91 4.56 -32.43
CA PRO A 396 -18.70 5.23 -32.91
C PRO A 396 -18.66 6.73 -32.59
N LEU A 397 -17.45 7.29 -32.54
CA LEU A 397 -17.24 8.73 -32.62
C LEU A 397 -17.37 9.22 -34.07
N GLU A 398 -17.92 10.42 -34.25
CA GLU A 398 -18.11 11.08 -35.56
C GLU A 398 -16.82 11.05 -36.40
N PRO A 399 -16.89 10.85 -37.73
CA PRO A 399 -15.69 10.75 -38.57
C PRO A 399 -14.75 11.95 -38.39
N GLY A 400 -13.46 11.67 -38.12
CA GLY A 400 -12.44 12.69 -37.83
C GLY A 400 -12.35 13.15 -36.37
N ILE A 401 -13.26 12.74 -35.48
CA ILE A 401 -13.21 13.05 -34.04
C ILE A 401 -12.64 11.85 -33.28
N ASP A 402 -11.36 11.91 -32.88
CA ASP A 402 -10.69 10.78 -32.21
C ASP A 402 -10.70 10.88 -30.67
N TYR A 403 -11.10 12.03 -30.12
CA TYR A 403 -11.11 12.30 -28.69
C TYR A 403 -12.26 13.23 -28.30
N VAL A 404 -13.06 12.84 -27.30
CA VAL A 404 -14.13 13.67 -26.72
C VAL A 404 -13.97 13.68 -25.19
N PRO A 405 -13.63 14.83 -24.56
CA PRO A 405 -13.52 14.92 -23.11
C PRO A 405 -14.90 14.89 -22.45
N LEU A 406 -15.01 14.17 -21.32
CA LEU A 406 -16.21 14.16 -20.49
C LEU A 406 -15.96 15.08 -19.29
N LEU A 407 -16.47 16.31 -19.38
CA LEU A 407 -16.19 17.37 -18.42
C LEU A 407 -16.96 17.20 -17.10
N TRP A 408 -16.37 17.74 -16.02
CA TRP A 408 -17.00 17.86 -14.71
C TRP A 408 -17.65 19.23 -14.54
N LYS A 409 -18.81 19.24 -13.88
CA LYS A 409 -19.43 20.48 -13.38
C LYS A 409 -18.43 21.29 -12.53
N SER A 410 -18.44 22.60 -12.71
CA SER A 410 -17.52 23.54 -12.03
C SER A 410 -17.52 23.37 -10.52
N ASP A 411 -18.71 23.24 -9.90
CA ASP A 411 -18.90 23.04 -8.46
C ASP A 411 -18.29 21.73 -7.92
N THR A 412 -17.99 20.78 -8.79
CA THR A 412 -17.64 19.40 -8.44
C THR A 412 -16.15 19.10 -8.61
N LYS A 413 -15.40 19.92 -9.38
CA LYS A 413 -13.95 19.74 -9.62
C LYS A 413 -13.13 19.62 -8.32
N ASP A 414 -13.46 20.42 -7.31
CA ASP A 414 -12.80 20.38 -6.00
C ASP A 414 -13.27 19.26 -5.05
N LYS A 415 -14.40 18.59 -5.35
CA LYS A 415 -14.90 17.47 -4.55
C LYS A 415 -14.01 16.24 -4.76
N PHE A 416 -14.04 15.30 -3.82
CA PHE A 416 -13.27 14.05 -3.92
C PHE A 416 -14.05 12.97 -4.68
N ILE A 417 -13.48 12.46 -5.77
CA ILE A 417 -14.02 11.27 -6.47
C ILE A 417 -13.87 10.02 -5.60
N HIS A 418 -12.87 9.98 -4.71
CA HIS A 418 -12.94 9.16 -3.51
C HIS A 418 -12.02 9.71 -2.41
N THR A 419 -12.36 9.43 -1.15
CA THR A 419 -11.59 9.80 0.04
C THR A 419 -11.79 8.75 1.14
N ILE A 420 -10.71 8.38 1.83
CA ILE A 420 -10.74 7.50 3.01
C ILE A 420 -9.64 7.92 4.00
N SER A 421 -9.97 8.04 5.29
CA SER A 421 -8.97 8.41 6.30
C SER A 421 -7.94 7.28 6.50
N CYS A 422 -6.71 7.66 6.86
CA CYS A 422 -5.62 6.71 7.11
C CYS A 422 -6.01 5.63 8.13
N ASN A 423 -6.76 6.01 9.17
CA ASN A 423 -7.25 5.13 10.24
C ASN A 423 -8.31 4.14 9.72
N THR A 424 -9.26 4.61 8.90
CA THR A 424 -10.30 3.76 8.31
C THR A 424 -9.69 2.79 7.29
N TYR A 425 -8.76 3.27 6.45
CA TYR A 425 -8.01 2.42 5.52
C TYR A 425 -7.23 1.34 6.30
N TRP A 426 -6.47 1.72 7.34
CA TRP A 426 -5.68 0.78 8.14
C TRP A 426 -6.56 -0.27 8.83
N SER A 427 -7.74 0.12 9.33
CA SER A 427 -8.72 -0.79 9.91
C SER A 427 -9.26 -1.80 8.89
N ILE A 428 -9.65 -1.34 7.70
CA ILE A 428 -10.17 -2.20 6.63
C ILE A 428 -9.08 -3.13 6.08
N TRP A 429 -7.86 -2.62 5.84
CA TRP A 429 -6.70 -3.40 5.42
C TRP A 429 -6.45 -4.58 6.37
N ASN A 430 -6.26 -4.31 7.66
CA ASN A 430 -5.97 -5.36 8.64
C ASN A 430 -7.15 -6.33 8.80
N ARG A 431 -8.41 -5.86 8.74
CA ARG A 431 -9.57 -6.75 8.81
C ARG A 431 -9.70 -7.62 7.56
N ALA A 432 -9.37 -7.11 6.37
CA ALA A 432 -9.37 -7.90 5.13
C ALA A 432 -8.30 -9.00 5.17
N LEU A 433 -7.06 -8.68 5.55
CA LEU A 433 -5.99 -9.67 5.72
C LEU A 433 -6.36 -10.74 6.77
N PHE A 434 -6.93 -10.33 7.90
CA PHE A 434 -7.32 -11.23 8.97
C PHE A 434 -8.45 -12.20 8.56
N VAL A 435 -9.46 -11.67 7.84
CA VAL A 435 -10.65 -12.42 7.41
C VAL A 435 -10.38 -13.33 6.21
N SER A 436 -9.40 -13.02 5.36
CA SER A 436 -9.01 -13.85 4.22
C SER A 436 -8.36 -15.19 4.62
N GLY A 437 -7.94 -15.30 5.88
CA GLY A 437 -7.21 -16.45 6.43
C GLY A 437 -5.71 -16.24 6.65
N LEU A 438 -5.18 -15.02 6.49
CA LEU A 438 -3.73 -14.78 6.60
C LEU A 438 -3.20 -15.03 8.03
N ARG A 439 -2.00 -15.57 8.15
CA ARG A 439 -1.32 -15.82 9.44
C ARG A 439 -0.74 -14.53 10.00
N ASP A 440 -0.61 -14.44 11.32
CA ASP A 440 -0.05 -13.26 11.98
C ASP A 440 1.44 -13.03 11.61
N GLU A 441 2.19 -14.10 11.31
CA GLU A 441 3.56 -14.05 10.75
C GLU A 441 3.62 -13.63 9.26
N ASP A 442 2.49 -13.72 8.56
CA ASP A 442 2.32 -13.33 7.16
C ASP A 442 1.71 -11.92 7.01
N ALA A 443 1.33 -11.27 8.11
CA ALA A 443 0.64 -10.00 8.14
C ALA A 443 1.42 -8.89 7.40
N MET A 444 0.90 -8.50 6.24
CA MET A 444 1.43 -7.37 5.48
C MET A 444 0.95 -6.03 6.05
N ARG A 445 1.80 -5.01 5.92
CA ARG A 445 1.43 -3.60 6.11
C ARG A 445 1.04 -2.99 4.76
N PRO A 446 0.23 -1.92 4.69
CA PRO A 446 -0.09 -1.21 3.44
C PRO A 446 1.12 -0.84 2.58
N TYR A 447 2.28 -0.60 3.21
CA TYR A 447 3.55 -0.34 2.51
C TYR A 447 4.03 -1.51 1.61
N ALA A 448 3.52 -2.73 1.80
CA ALA A 448 3.81 -3.88 0.93
C ALA A 448 3.28 -3.69 -0.51
N MET A 449 2.19 -2.93 -0.70
CA MET A 449 1.71 -2.49 -2.01
C MET A 449 2.79 -1.75 -2.80
N ARG A 450 3.61 -0.98 -2.10
CA ARG A 450 4.68 -0.12 -2.63
C ARG A 450 5.99 -0.85 -2.86
N VAL A 451 6.31 -1.84 -2.02
CA VAL A 451 7.40 -2.81 -2.27
C VAL A 451 7.09 -3.58 -3.55
N GLY A 452 5.91 -4.22 -3.64
CA GLY A 452 5.50 -4.96 -4.84
C GLY A 452 5.28 -4.09 -6.07
N GLY A 453 4.82 -2.84 -5.90
CA GLY A 453 4.74 -1.87 -6.98
C GLY A 453 6.13 -1.53 -7.54
N GLY A 454 7.12 -1.29 -6.67
CA GLY A 454 8.50 -1.09 -7.08
C GLY A 454 9.05 -2.27 -7.89
N GLY A 455 8.92 -3.49 -7.38
CA GLY A 455 9.38 -4.72 -8.05
C GLY A 455 8.63 -5.11 -9.32
N ARG A 456 7.43 -4.55 -9.57
CA ARG A 456 6.71 -4.67 -10.85
C ARG A 456 7.14 -3.64 -11.88
N LEU A 457 7.53 -2.44 -11.44
CA LEU A 457 8.05 -1.39 -12.31
C LEU A 457 9.53 -1.64 -12.66
N ASP A 458 10.25 -2.39 -11.83
CA ASP A 458 11.63 -2.83 -12.07
C ASP A 458 11.71 -3.79 -13.28
N GLY A 459 12.72 -3.61 -14.12
CA GLY A 459 12.89 -4.29 -15.41
C GLY A 459 11.82 -3.97 -16.47
N SER A 460 10.60 -3.59 -16.08
CA SER A 460 9.53 -3.15 -16.98
C SER A 460 9.68 -1.70 -17.43
N LEU A 461 10.31 -0.85 -16.61
CA LEU A 461 10.62 0.55 -16.90
C LEU A 461 12.10 0.84 -16.63
N THR A 462 12.60 1.95 -17.16
CA THR A 462 13.95 2.43 -16.82
C THR A 462 13.99 2.96 -15.39
N ALA A 463 15.12 2.75 -14.69
CA ALA A 463 15.28 3.20 -13.30
C ALA A 463 14.97 4.70 -13.07
N PRO A 464 15.30 5.65 -13.98
CA PRO A 464 14.87 7.05 -13.83
C PRO A 464 13.35 7.24 -13.82
N LEU A 465 12.60 6.47 -14.62
CA LEU A 465 11.14 6.54 -14.68
C LEU A 465 10.48 5.83 -13.49
N GLN A 466 11.03 4.69 -13.07
CA GLN A 466 10.65 4.01 -11.82
C GLN A 466 10.85 4.93 -10.61
N ASN A 467 12.02 5.57 -10.50
CA ASN A 467 12.35 6.55 -9.44
C ASN A 467 11.42 7.78 -9.47
N PHE A 468 11.04 8.25 -10.66
CA PHE A 468 10.07 9.33 -10.83
C PHE A 468 8.69 8.94 -10.30
N ILE A 469 8.14 7.78 -10.72
CA ILE A 469 6.85 7.24 -10.25
C ILE A 469 6.85 6.97 -8.74
N LEU A 470 7.93 6.38 -8.21
CA LEU A 470 8.06 6.12 -6.78
C LEU A 470 8.37 7.40 -5.97
N SER A 471 8.85 8.48 -6.59
CA SER A 471 9.30 9.73 -5.95
C SER A 471 10.46 9.53 -4.94
N ASN A 472 11.52 8.77 -5.29
CA ASN A 472 12.78 8.66 -4.50
C ASN A 472 14.00 8.43 -5.42
N SER A 473 15.18 8.20 -4.83
CA SER A 473 16.41 7.76 -5.50
C SER A 473 16.52 6.22 -5.57
N THR A 474 17.42 5.73 -6.45
CA THR A 474 17.74 4.29 -6.58
C THR A 474 18.23 3.69 -5.26
N GLU A 475 19.09 4.39 -4.52
CA GLU A 475 19.56 4.03 -3.17
C GLU A 475 18.38 3.72 -2.21
N VAL A 476 17.33 4.57 -2.24
CA VAL A 476 16.13 4.36 -1.42
C VAL A 476 15.30 3.18 -1.94
N TYR A 477 15.32 2.89 -3.25
CA TYR A 477 14.73 1.69 -3.81
C TYR A 477 15.45 0.42 -3.35
N GLU A 478 16.76 0.36 -3.51
CA GLU A 478 17.62 -0.76 -3.12
C GLU A 478 17.50 -1.06 -1.60
N HIS A 479 17.55 -0.03 -0.75
CA HIS A 479 17.43 -0.20 0.70
C HIS A 479 15.99 -0.36 1.24
N SER A 480 14.94 -0.02 0.47
CA SER A 480 13.56 0.00 1.02
C SER A 480 12.41 -0.53 0.18
N TYR A 481 12.60 -0.88 -1.09
CA TYR A 481 11.55 -1.43 -1.95
C TYR A 481 11.89 -2.80 -2.56
N LEU A 482 13.12 -3.30 -2.41
CA LEU A 482 13.44 -4.71 -2.67
C LEU A 482 12.82 -5.63 -1.58
N PRO A 483 12.07 -6.68 -1.96
CA PRO A 483 11.57 -7.68 -1.02
C PRO A 483 12.68 -8.68 -0.62
N ILE A 484 12.65 -9.15 0.63
CA ILE A 484 13.63 -10.15 1.13
C ILE A 484 13.40 -11.53 0.49
N HIS A 485 12.16 -11.86 0.14
CA HIS A 485 11.84 -13.06 -0.64
C HIS A 485 11.70 -12.65 -2.12
N LEU A 486 12.61 -13.12 -2.96
CA LEU A 486 12.62 -12.78 -4.38
C LEU A 486 11.65 -13.67 -5.17
N ASN A 487 10.88 -13.06 -6.08
CA ASN A 487 9.95 -13.74 -6.99
C ASN A 487 10.60 -14.27 -8.29
N LYS A 488 11.94 -14.35 -8.34
CA LYS A 488 12.72 -14.78 -9.52
C LYS A 488 13.34 -16.14 -9.26
N ASP A 489 13.24 -17.07 -10.21
CA ASP A 489 13.91 -18.36 -10.13
C ASP A 489 15.43 -18.19 -10.32
N LEU A 490 16.15 -18.10 -9.19
CA LEU A 490 17.61 -18.00 -9.18
C LEU A 490 18.31 -19.25 -9.72
N MET A 491 17.65 -20.43 -9.69
CA MET A 491 18.20 -21.64 -10.30
C MET A 491 18.13 -21.52 -11.83
N LYS A 492 17.02 -20.99 -12.38
CA LYS A 492 16.91 -20.67 -13.81
C LYS A 492 17.93 -19.63 -14.24
N VAL A 493 18.18 -18.60 -13.43
CA VAL A 493 19.23 -17.59 -13.71
C VAL A 493 20.64 -18.22 -13.71
N ALA A 494 20.97 -19.03 -12.71
CA ALA A 494 22.31 -19.61 -12.56
C ALA A 494 22.60 -20.77 -13.53
N TYR A 495 21.63 -21.66 -13.75
CA TYR A 495 21.82 -22.95 -14.45
C TYR A 495 21.06 -23.06 -15.77
N ARG A 496 20.32 -22.01 -16.16
CA ARG A 496 19.50 -21.96 -17.38
C ARG A 496 18.59 -23.18 -17.45
N ASP A 497 18.57 -23.91 -18.56
CA ASP A 497 17.61 -24.99 -18.78
C ASP A 497 17.89 -26.26 -17.97
N LYS A 498 19.04 -26.35 -17.30
CA LYS A 498 19.30 -27.40 -16.30
C LYS A 498 18.44 -27.27 -15.04
N ALA A 499 17.84 -26.09 -14.80
CA ALA A 499 16.93 -25.86 -13.67
C ALA A 499 15.48 -26.32 -13.94
N GLY A 500 15.13 -26.64 -15.20
CA GLY A 500 13.76 -26.94 -15.59
C GLY A 500 12.89 -25.67 -15.79
N GLN A 501 11.68 -25.71 -15.23
CA GLN A 501 10.63 -24.69 -15.34
C GLN A 501 9.93 -24.53 -13.97
N ASN A 502 10.49 -23.71 -13.07
CA ASN A 502 9.95 -23.51 -11.71
C ASN A 502 9.39 -22.11 -11.50
N GLU A 503 9.37 -21.26 -12.52
CA GLU A 503 9.03 -19.84 -12.44
C GLU A 503 7.63 -19.61 -11.84
N GLU A 504 6.65 -20.46 -12.18
CA GLU A 504 5.30 -20.42 -11.59
C GLU A 504 5.29 -20.79 -10.09
N ILE A 505 6.13 -21.74 -9.68
CA ILE A 505 6.24 -22.19 -8.28
C ILE A 505 6.96 -21.14 -7.44
N VAL A 506 8.07 -20.58 -7.93
CA VAL A 506 8.82 -19.51 -7.24
C VAL A 506 7.96 -18.25 -7.12
N SER A 507 7.26 -17.86 -8.20
CA SER A 507 6.26 -16.79 -8.15
C SER A 507 5.17 -17.07 -7.11
N MET A 508 4.59 -18.28 -7.10
CA MET A 508 3.60 -18.68 -6.10
C MET A 508 4.14 -18.61 -4.66
N MET A 509 5.41 -18.98 -4.44
CA MET A 509 6.05 -18.93 -3.11
C MET A 509 6.29 -17.51 -2.59
N SER A 510 6.44 -16.51 -3.47
CA SER A 510 6.55 -15.10 -3.05
C SER A 510 5.26 -14.51 -2.48
N ARG A 511 4.09 -15.00 -2.95
CA ARG A 511 2.75 -14.51 -2.58
C ARG A 511 2.52 -14.60 -1.08
N ALA A 512 2.19 -13.48 -0.44
CA ALA A 512 1.97 -13.43 1.00
C ALA A 512 0.78 -14.32 1.42
N PHE A 513 -0.23 -14.45 0.56
CA PHE A 513 -1.43 -15.22 0.84
C PHE A 513 -1.30 -16.75 0.61
N LEU A 514 -0.15 -17.27 0.17
CA LEU A 514 0.04 -18.72 -0.07
C LEU A 514 -0.26 -19.57 1.18
N ARG A 515 0.15 -19.11 2.36
CA ARG A 515 0.02 -19.81 3.65
C ARG A 515 -1.30 -19.60 4.38
N ARG A 516 -2.27 -18.92 3.75
CA ARG A 516 -3.57 -18.62 4.37
C ARG A 516 -4.43 -19.87 4.57
N ASP A 517 -5.34 -19.81 5.54
CA ASP A 517 -6.48 -20.73 5.60
C ASP A 517 -7.81 -19.95 5.72
N PRO A 518 -8.68 -19.97 4.70
CA PRO A 518 -9.95 -19.24 4.72
C PRO A 518 -10.95 -19.72 5.80
N TYR A 519 -10.69 -20.87 6.44
CA TYR A 519 -11.45 -21.40 7.57
C TYR A 519 -10.89 -21.02 8.95
N ALA A 520 -9.74 -20.33 9.01
CA ALA A 520 -9.10 -19.92 10.25
C ALA A 520 -10.04 -19.02 11.11
N PRO A 521 -10.15 -19.24 12.44
CA PRO A 521 -11.10 -18.52 13.29
C PRO A 521 -11.00 -16.99 13.22
N ILE A 522 -12.13 -16.32 12.96
CA ILE A 522 -12.21 -14.85 12.81
C ILE A 522 -13.00 -14.13 13.93
N TYR A 523 -13.61 -14.90 14.84
CA TYR A 523 -14.38 -14.45 15.99
C TYR A 523 -14.18 -15.41 17.17
N ILE A 524 -14.26 -14.88 18.39
CA ILE A 524 -14.30 -15.67 19.62
C ILE A 524 -15.67 -16.36 19.78
N THR A 525 -15.75 -17.39 20.62
CA THR A 525 -17.02 -18.07 20.91
C THR A 525 -17.97 -17.21 21.77
N LYS A 526 -19.22 -17.64 21.91
CA LYS A 526 -20.16 -17.03 22.87
C LYS A 526 -19.68 -17.21 24.31
N ASP A 527 -19.04 -18.34 24.61
CA ASP A 527 -18.58 -18.69 25.95
C ASP A 527 -17.31 -17.93 26.34
N ASP A 528 -16.41 -17.67 25.37
CA ASP A 528 -15.31 -16.72 25.54
C ASP A 528 -15.85 -15.33 25.90
N PHE A 529 -16.85 -14.83 25.16
CA PHE A 529 -17.44 -13.52 25.43
C PHE A 529 -18.16 -13.49 26.79
N ALA A 530 -18.89 -14.55 27.15
CA ALA A 530 -19.51 -14.69 28.46
C ALA A 530 -18.49 -14.82 29.59
N SER A 531 -17.28 -15.33 29.33
CA SER A 531 -16.19 -15.35 30.31
C SER A 531 -15.64 -13.94 30.59
N PHE A 532 -15.64 -13.03 29.60
CA PHE A 532 -15.17 -11.67 29.79
C PHE A 532 -16.08 -10.87 30.73
N GLU A 533 -17.41 -10.99 30.58
CA GLU A 533 -18.39 -10.32 31.47
C GLU A 533 -18.38 -10.87 32.91
N LYS A 534 -17.62 -11.94 33.22
CA LYS A 534 -17.36 -12.44 34.59
C LYS A 534 -16.14 -11.78 35.26
N ARG A 535 -15.34 -10.99 34.53
CA ARG A 535 -14.15 -10.31 35.09
C ARG A 535 -14.53 -9.19 36.05
N ASN A 536 -13.67 -8.93 37.03
CA ASN A 536 -13.84 -7.88 38.03
C ASN A 536 -13.69 -6.49 37.40
N ASP A 537 -12.69 -6.28 36.55
CA ASP A 537 -12.46 -4.99 35.88
C ASP A 537 -13.63 -4.57 34.98
N LEU A 538 -14.17 -5.50 34.19
CA LEU A 538 -15.37 -5.27 33.39
C LEU A 538 -16.63 -5.13 34.26
N SER A 539 -16.84 -6.00 35.25
CA SER A 539 -18.00 -5.93 36.17
C SER A 539 -18.05 -4.61 36.95
N SER A 540 -16.90 -4.11 37.39
CA SER A 540 -16.76 -2.82 38.08
C SER A 540 -17.11 -1.66 37.14
N LEU A 541 -16.61 -1.65 35.90
CA LEU A 541 -16.99 -0.64 34.90
C LEU A 541 -18.49 -0.74 34.54
N ARG A 542 -19.06 -1.94 34.45
CA ARG A 542 -20.50 -2.18 34.24
C ARG A 542 -21.35 -1.65 35.40
N LYS A 543 -20.87 -1.73 36.65
CA LYS A 543 -21.50 -1.13 37.84
C LYS A 543 -21.44 0.40 37.77
N GLN A 544 -20.24 0.97 37.59
CA GLN A 544 -20.02 2.42 37.45
C GLN A 544 -20.87 3.03 36.32
N TYR A 545 -21.07 2.33 35.20
CA TYR A 545 -21.91 2.80 34.09
C TYR A 545 -23.41 2.88 34.46
N ARG A 546 -23.90 2.00 35.35
CA ARG A 546 -25.29 2.08 35.86
C ARG A 546 -25.45 3.22 36.86
N GLU A 547 -24.42 3.48 37.67
CA GLU A 547 -24.40 4.54 38.68
C GLU A 547 -24.19 5.94 38.07
N ALA A 548 -23.50 6.02 36.93
CA ALA A 548 -23.30 7.26 36.17
C ALA A 548 -24.41 7.56 35.15
N LYS A 549 -25.55 6.83 35.18
CA LYS A 549 -26.58 6.90 34.12
C LYS A 549 -27.13 8.32 33.91
N ASP A 550 -27.20 9.10 34.98
CA ASP A 550 -27.76 10.46 34.99
C ASP A 550 -26.69 11.55 34.74
N ASP A 551 -25.44 11.15 34.49
CA ASP A 551 -24.33 11.98 34.01
C ASP A 551 -23.90 11.48 32.60
N PRO A 552 -24.40 12.08 31.51
CA PRO A 552 -24.13 11.60 30.16
C PRO A 552 -22.65 11.58 29.78
N VAL A 553 -21.84 12.51 30.30
CA VAL A 553 -20.41 12.64 29.98
C VAL A 553 -19.63 11.50 30.63
N LYS A 554 -19.84 11.27 31.93
CA LYS A 554 -19.23 10.17 32.70
C LYS A 554 -19.71 8.81 32.21
N ALA A 555 -21.00 8.65 31.92
CA ALA A 555 -21.55 7.45 31.30
C ALA A 555 -20.84 7.14 29.97
N GLN A 556 -20.69 8.12 29.08
CA GLN A 556 -20.02 7.94 27.79
C GLN A 556 -18.52 7.63 27.96
N LYS A 557 -17.79 8.30 28.87
CA LYS A 557 -16.38 7.97 29.19
C LYS A 557 -16.23 6.54 29.74
N ILE A 558 -17.12 6.08 30.62
CA ILE A 558 -17.09 4.68 31.13
C ILE A 558 -17.43 3.67 30.03
N LYS A 559 -18.43 3.96 29.19
CA LYS A 559 -18.83 3.14 28.03
C LYS A 559 -17.71 2.99 27.00
N ALA A 560 -16.90 4.03 26.79
CA ALA A 560 -15.68 3.95 25.98
C ALA A 560 -14.64 2.98 26.59
N ARG A 561 -14.41 3.04 27.92
CA ARG A 561 -13.50 2.11 28.63
C ARG A 561 -13.98 0.66 28.57
N ILE A 562 -15.29 0.42 28.71
CA ILE A 562 -15.93 -0.89 28.51
C ILE A 562 -15.68 -1.41 27.08
N LYS A 563 -15.88 -0.55 26.08
CA LYS A 563 -15.64 -0.92 24.67
C LYS A 563 -14.18 -1.28 24.43
N TYR A 564 -13.23 -0.44 24.88
CA TYR A 564 -11.79 -0.69 24.77
C TYR A 564 -11.39 -2.04 25.38
N LEU A 565 -11.85 -2.33 26.61
CA LEU A 565 -11.54 -3.58 27.30
C LEU A 565 -12.08 -4.80 26.53
N LEU A 566 -13.33 -4.75 26.05
CA LEU A 566 -13.92 -5.83 25.24
C LEU A 566 -13.22 -5.98 23.87
N ASP A 567 -12.91 -4.89 23.18
CA ASP A 567 -12.20 -4.89 21.89
C ASP A 567 -10.77 -5.46 22.04
N TRP A 568 -10.11 -5.23 23.18
CA TRP A 568 -8.77 -5.73 23.51
C TRP A 568 -8.79 -7.23 23.89
N LEU A 569 -9.73 -7.65 24.75
CA LEU A 569 -9.87 -9.06 25.13
C LEU A 569 -10.30 -9.94 23.94
N GLU A 570 -11.20 -9.45 23.07
CA GLU A 570 -11.57 -10.11 21.80
C GLU A 570 -10.33 -10.32 20.91
N ARG A 571 -9.45 -9.30 20.80
CA ARG A 571 -8.18 -9.39 20.06
C ARG A 571 -7.22 -10.43 20.65
N LEU A 572 -6.91 -10.36 21.93
CA LEU A 572 -5.97 -11.30 22.58
C LEU A 572 -6.47 -12.75 22.48
N ARG A 573 -7.76 -12.99 22.70
CA ARG A 573 -8.32 -14.34 22.66
C ARG A 573 -8.36 -14.90 21.25
N ILE A 574 -8.73 -14.12 20.24
CA ILE A 574 -8.72 -14.64 18.86
C ILE A 574 -7.30 -14.86 18.32
N GLN A 575 -6.30 -14.07 18.74
CA GLN A 575 -4.89 -14.34 18.44
C GLN A 575 -4.42 -15.68 19.04
N LYS A 576 -4.76 -15.94 20.32
CA LYS A 576 -4.47 -17.24 20.96
C LYS A 576 -5.14 -18.40 20.21
N VAL A 577 -6.44 -18.30 19.92
CA VAL A 577 -7.21 -19.32 19.20
C VAL A 577 -6.68 -19.55 17.77
N ARG A 578 -6.27 -18.50 17.05
CA ARG A 578 -5.66 -18.65 15.72
C ARG A 578 -4.29 -19.32 15.79
N LYS A 579 -3.46 -18.99 16.77
CA LYS A 579 -2.16 -19.65 16.98
C LYS A 579 -2.33 -21.15 17.29
N GLU A 580 -3.29 -21.49 18.14
CA GLU A 580 -3.68 -22.88 18.45
C GLU A 580 -4.19 -23.60 17.19
N TYR A 581 -5.08 -22.97 16.42
CA TYR A 581 -5.61 -23.49 15.16
C TYR A 581 -4.53 -23.77 14.11
N PHE A 582 -3.64 -22.80 13.83
CA PHE A 582 -2.62 -22.96 12.79
C PHE A 582 -1.59 -24.03 13.16
N ALA A 583 -1.17 -24.10 14.42
CA ALA A 583 -0.26 -25.15 14.88
C ALA A 583 -0.84 -26.56 14.70
N GLU A 584 -2.14 -26.74 14.97
CA GLU A 584 -2.82 -28.03 14.77
C GLU A 584 -3.09 -28.34 13.29
N VAL A 585 -3.43 -27.33 12.47
CA VAL A 585 -3.54 -27.47 11.01
C VAL A 585 -2.22 -27.91 10.40
N ASP A 586 -1.10 -27.31 10.80
CA ASP A 586 0.23 -27.67 10.31
C ASP A 586 0.64 -29.08 10.76
N ARG A 587 0.37 -29.43 12.03
CA ARG A 587 0.63 -30.76 12.59
C ARG A 587 -0.13 -31.86 11.85
N LEU A 588 -1.42 -31.65 11.59
CA LEU A 588 -2.27 -32.60 10.85
C LEU A 588 -1.91 -32.65 9.36
N GLY A 589 -1.61 -31.50 8.75
CA GLY A 589 -1.20 -31.39 7.35
C GLY A 589 0.11 -32.14 7.07
N ALA A 590 1.10 -32.00 7.95
CA ALA A 590 2.34 -32.77 7.89
C ALA A 590 2.14 -34.28 8.09
N GLN A 591 1.04 -34.68 8.74
CA GLN A 591 0.61 -36.09 8.91
C GLN A 591 -0.36 -36.55 7.80
N GLY A 592 -0.60 -35.76 6.75
CA GLY A 592 -1.56 -36.08 5.69
C GLY A 592 -3.02 -36.20 6.15
N THR A 593 -3.34 -35.73 7.35
CA THR A 593 -4.65 -35.93 8.00
C THR A 593 -5.60 -34.76 7.72
N THR A 594 -6.90 -35.05 7.59
CA THR A 594 -7.90 -34.04 7.25
C THR A 594 -8.15 -33.04 8.39
N THR A 595 -7.94 -31.76 8.10
CA THR A 595 -8.24 -30.62 8.99
C THR A 595 -9.72 -30.22 8.99
N GLN A 596 -10.59 -30.94 8.27
CA GLN A 596 -12.00 -30.56 8.11
C GLN A 596 -12.77 -30.43 9.44
N HIS A 597 -12.38 -31.19 10.47
CA HIS A 597 -12.98 -31.14 11.80
C HIS A 597 -12.65 -29.86 12.60
N LEU A 598 -11.59 -29.13 12.22
CA LEU A 598 -11.22 -27.84 12.85
C LEU A 598 -12.00 -26.65 12.25
N ARG A 599 -12.62 -26.83 11.08
CA ARG A 599 -13.22 -25.73 10.31
C ARG A 599 -14.44 -25.17 11.03
N THR A 600 -14.33 -23.94 11.53
CA THR A 600 -15.43 -23.26 12.24
C THR A 600 -16.45 -22.69 11.25
N THR A 601 -17.27 -23.57 10.64
CA THR A 601 -18.21 -23.24 9.55
C THR A 601 -19.39 -22.33 9.95
N GLN A 602 -19.54 -21.99 11.23
CA GLN A 602 -20.61 -21.12 11.75
C GLN A 602 -20.08 -19.99 12.67
N ALA A 603 -18.89 -19.46 12.39
CA ALA A 603 -18.28 -18.36 13.15
C ALA A 603 -19.15 -17.09 13.14
N THR A 604 -20.05 -16.96 14.13
CA THR A 604 -20.98 -15.82 14.27
C THR A 604 -20.39 -14.79 15.24
N ASN A 605 -20.38 -13.50 14.89
CA ASN A 605 -19.89 -12.46 15.81
C ASN A 605 -20.74 -12.42 17.09
N PRO A 606 -20.19 -12.70 18.29
CA PRO A 606 -20.99 -12.84 19.51
C PRO A 606 -21.61 -11.52 19.99
N ARG A 607 -21.10 -10.37 19.54
CA ARG A 607 -21.47 -9.03 20.04
C ARG A 607 -22.67 -8.40 19.31
N LYS A 608 -23.34 -9.13 18.40
CA LYS A 608 -24.52 -8.66 17.62
C LYS A 608 -24.41 -7.19 17.17
N LYS A 609 -23.29 -6.83 16.52
CA LYS A 609 -23.10 -5.48 15.98
C LYS A 609 -24.20 -5.18 14.95
N ARG A 610 -24.71 -3.94 14.93
CA ARG A 610 -25.74 -3.48 13.96
C ARG A 610 -25.36 -3.89 12.53
N GLU A 611 -26.36 -4.26 11.75
CA GLU A 611 -26.22 -4.45 10.31
C GLU A 611 -25.73 -3.15 9.67
N VAL A 612 -24.94 -3.28 8.59
CA VAL A 612 -24.43 -2.13 7.83
C VAL A 612 -25.12 -2.13 6.47
N VAL A 613 -25.60 -0.96 6.07
CA VAL A 613 -26.36 -0.76 4.83
C VAL A 613 -25.58 -1.33 3.64
N GLY A 614 -26.28 -2.11 2.81
CA GLY A 614 -25.69 -2.76 1.64
C GLY A 614 -24.74 -3.93 1.94
N GLY A 615 -24.69 -4.49 3.15
CA GLY A 615 -23.83 -5.63 3.50
C GLY A 615 -23.99 -6.85 2.57
N GLY A 616 -25.20 -7.39 2.46
CA GLY A 616 -25.50 -8.52 1.55
C GLY A 616 -25.38 -8.15 0.07
N VAL A 617 -25.70 -6.90 -0.28
CA VAL A 617 -25.52 -6.35 -1.64
C VAL A 617 -24.05 -6.44 -2.06
N ALA A 618 -23.12 -6.02 -1.21
CA ALA A 618 -21.68 -6.08 -1.48
C ALA A 618 -21.16 -7.52 -1.69
N VAL A 619 -21.71 -8.52 -0.99
CA VAL A 619 -21.36 -9.94 -1.21
C VAL A 619 -21.80 -10.42 -2.59
N ARG A 620 -22.94 -9.93 -3.10
CA ARG A 620 -23.39 -10.22 -4.48
C ARG A 620 -22.58 -9.44 -5.53
N ILE A 621 -22.16 -8.21 -5.22
CA ILE A 621 -21.26 -7.43 -6.09
C ILE A 621 -19.90 -8.13 -6.23
N GLY A 622 -19.34 -8.70 -5.16
CA GLY A 622 -18.09 -9.46 -5.24
C GLY A 622 -18.14 -10.56 -6.31
N LYS A 623 -19.21 -11.36 -6.30
CA LYS A 623 -19.45 -12.41 -7.30
C LYS A 623 -19.58 -11.85 -8.72
N LEU A 624 -20.33 -10.75 -8.89
CA LEU A 624 -20.47 -10.07 -10.19
C LEU A 624 -19.13 -9.54 -10.71
N LEU A 625 -18.21 -9.15 -9.83
CA LEU A 625 -16.86 -8.68 -10.18
C LEU A 625 -15.85 -9.82 -10.39
N ASP A 626 -16.09 -11.01 -9.80
CA ASP A 626 -15.39 -12.27 -10.11
C ASP A 626 -15.85 -12.87 -11.47
N GLU A 627 -17.02 -12.46 -11.98
CA GLU A 627 -17.60 -12.89 -13.25
C GLU A 627 -17.14 -12.02 -14.44
N ASP A 628 -17.19 -12.59 -15.65
CA ASP A 628 -16.75 -11.95 -16.90
C ASP A 628 -17.84 -11.01 -17.46
N VAL A 629 -18.14 -9.97 -16.70
CA VAL A 629 -19.20 -8.99 -17.03
C VAL A 629 -18.63 -7.73 -17.67
N GLY A 630 -19.42 -7.13 -18.58
CA GLY A 630 -19.07 -5.85 -19.20
C GLY A 630 -19.02 -4.67 -18.20
N PRO A 631 -18.40 -3.53 -18.58
CA PRO A 631 -18.33 -2.36 -17.73
C PRO A 631 -19.72 -1.76 -17.41
N VAL A 632 -20.68 -1.87 -18.33
CA VAL A 632 -22.05 -1.33 -18.14
C VAL A 632 -22.78 -2.04 -16.98
N PRO A 633 -22.99 -3.39 -16.97
CA PRO A 633 -23.61 -4.07 -15.82
C PRO A 633 -22.90 -3.80 -14.49
N ALA A 634 -21.56 -3.88 -14.47
CA ALA A 634 -20.78 -3.62 -13.26
C ALA A 634 -21.01 -2.19 -12.74
N ALA A 635 -20.99 -1.18 -13.62
CA ALA A 635 -21.22 0.21 -13.24
C ALA A 635 -22.67 0.49 -12.82
N THR A 636 -23.67 -0.15 -13.44
CA THR A 636 -25.08 -0.03 -13.03
C THR A 636 -25.28 -0.50 -11.59
N VAL A 637 -24.71 -1.66 -11.26
CA VAL A 637 -24.84 -2.27 -9.93
C VAL A 637 -24.04 -1.49 -8.88
N LEU A 638 -22.83 -1.01 -9.21
CA LEU A 638 -22.03 -0.16 -8.33
C LEU A 638 -22.69 1.22 -8.09
N LEU A 639 -23.30 1.83 -9.11
CA LEU A 639 -24.09 3.06 -8.98
C LEU A 639 -25.27 2.87 -8.02
N ALA A 640 -26.05 1.80 -8.21
CA ALA A 640 -27.18 1.50 -7.33
C ALA A 640 -26.75 1.22 -5.88
N TYR A 641 -25.59 0.58 -5.68
CA TYR A 641 -24.98 0.36 -4.36
C TYR A 641 -24.52 1.65 -3.67
N LEU A 642 -23.94 2.60 -4.43
CA LEU A 642 -23.57 3.93 -3.90
C LEU A 642 -24.79 4.79 -3.57
N GLN A 643 -25.90 4.60 -4.29
CA GLN A 643 -27.20 5.21 -3.99
C GLN A 643 -27.94 4.51 -2.81
N GLU A 644 -27.27 3.60 -2.11
CA GLU A 644 -27.78 2.80 -0.96
C GLU A 644 -29.12 2.07 -1.22
N LYS A 645 -29.42 1.78 -2.49
CA LYS A 645 -30.65 1.08 -2.90
C LYS A 645 -30.73 -0.32 -2.31
N SER A 646 -31.95 -0.81 -2.09
CA SER A 646 -32.15 -2.15 -1.52
C SER A 646 -31.67 -3.25 -2.47
N GLU A 647 -31.39 -4.44 -1.94
CA GLU A 647 -30.88 -5.56 -2.75
C GLU A 647 -31.82 -5.91 -3.92
N LYS A 648 -33.12 -5.67 -3.78
CA LYS A 648 -34.14 -5.90 -4.83
C LYS A 648 -34.15 -4.84 -5.94
N GLU A 649 -33.56 -3.68 -5.69
CA GLU A 649 -33.42 -2.60 -6.68
C GLU A 649 -32.04 -2.64 -7.35
N VAL A 650 -31.00 -3.01 -6.59
CA VAL A 650 -29.64 -3.24 -7.11
C VAL A 650 -29.58 -4.51 -7.95
N PHE A 651 -30.33 -5.54 -7.53
CA PHE A 651 -30.53 -6.77 -8.28
C PHE A 651 -32.04 -7.10 -8.35
N PRO A 652 -32.76 -6.53 -9.32
CA PRO A 652 -34.13 -6.92 -9.63
C PRO A 652 -34.25 -8.44 -9.74
N GLN A 653 -35.31 -9.01 -9.15
CA GLN A 653 -35.65 -10.42 -9.34
C GLN A 653 -36.31 -10.59 -10.72
N GLU A 654 -35.49 -10.54 -11.77
CA GLU A 654 -35.90 -10.96 -13.10
C GLU A 654 -36.36 -12.42 -13.05
N GLN A 655 -37.66 -12.61 -13.28
CA GLN A 655 -38.13 -13.33 -14.47
C GLN A 655 -37.39 -14.65 -14.82
N ILE A 656 -37.13 -15.51 -13.83
CA ILE A 656 -36.81 -16.94 -14.05
C ILE A 656 -38.09 -17.72 -14.48
N THR A 657 -38.84 -17.13 -15.41
CA THR A 657 -39.96 -17.70 -16.17
C THR A 657 -40.01 -16.96 -17.51
N ALA A 658 -39.48 -17.60 -18.56
CA ALA A 658 -39.65 -17.20 -19.96
C ALA A 658 -39.29 -15.75 -20.33
N HIS A 659 -38.00 -15.40 -20.22
CA HIS A 659 -37.35 -14.76 -21.37
C HIS A 659 -36.44 -15.77 -22.06
N GLU A 660 -36.32 -15.65 -23.38
CA GLU A 660 -35.71 -16.65 -24.23
C GLU A 660 -34.21 -16.76 -23.98
N ARG A 661 -33.71 -18.00 -23.96
CA ARG A 661 -32.27 -18.21 -24.08
C ARG A 661 -31.85 -17.78 -25.48
N GLN A 662 -31.19 -16.63 -25.60
CA GLN A 662 -30.27 -16.46 -26.73
C GLN A 662 -29.35 -17.69 -26.78
N PRO A 663 -29.23 -18.37 -27.93
CA PRO A 663 -28.48 -19.62 -27.99
C PRO A 663 -27.03 -19.36 -27.62
N ALA A 664 -26.53 -20.09 -26.61
CA ALA A 664 -25.14 -19.98 -26.20
C ALA A 664 -24.23 -20.27 -27.40
N ALA A 665 -23.29 -19.36 -27.67
CA ALA A 665 -22.39 -19.44 -28.82
C ALA A 665 -21.73 -20.83 -28.91
N LEU A 666 -21.79 -21.43 -30.10
CA LEU A 666 -21.52 -22.86 -30.26
C LEU A 666 -20.04 -23.19 -29.97
N SER A 667 -19.84 -24.13 -29.05
CA SER A 667 -18.53 -24.63 -28.66
C SER A 667 -17.93 -25.52 -29.76
N ARG A 668 -17.29 -24.92 -30.76
CA ARG A 668 -16.56 -25.62 -31.83
C ARG A 668 -15.38 -26.45 -31.31
N CYS A 669 -15.19 -27.65 -31.87
CA CYS A 669 -14.05 -28.53 -31.63
C CYS A 669 -12.92 -28.25 -32.63
N LEU A 670 -11.80 -27.72 -32.15
CA LEU A 670 -10.72 -27.25 -33.03
C LEU A 670 -9.93 -28.38 -33.74
N LEU A 671 -10.04 -29.62 -33.26
CA LEU A 671 -9.44 -30.81 -33.90
C LEU A 671 -10.26 -31.34 -35.09
N SER A 672 -11.58 -31.13 -35.11
CA SER A 672 -12.49 -31.72 -36.10
C SER A 672 -13.51 -30.74 -36.69
N ASN A 673 -13.36 -29.44 -36.42
CA ASN A 673 -14.22 -28.31 -36.80
C ASN A 673 -15.73 -28.38 -36.46
N TYR A 674 -16.25 -29.52 -35.98
CA TYR A 674 -17.66 -29.68 -35.57
C TYR A 674 -18.07 -28.79 -34.40
N GLU A 675 -19.33 -28.38 -34.39
CA GLU A 675 -19.93 -27.49 -33.40
C GLU A 675 -20.80 -28.22 -32.36
N TYR A 676 -20.84 -27.68 -31.13
CA TYR A 676 -21.57 -28.27 -30.02
C TYR A 676 -22.31 -27.21 -29.21
N ALA A 677 -23.54 -27.51 -28.79
CA ALA A 677 -24.41 -26.59 -28.04
C ALA A 677 -23.92 -26.18 -26.63
N ASN A 678 -22.70 -26.60 -26.21
CA ASN A 678 -21.95 -26.13 -25.04
C ASN A 678 -20.64 -26.91 -24.86
N VAL A 679 -19.75 -26.37 -24.02
CA VAL A 679 -18.48 -26.97 -23.57
C VAL A 679 -18.63 -28.38 -23.00
N SER A 680 -19.76 -28.76 -22.39
CA SER A 680 -19.93 -30.12 -21.84
C SER A 680 -20.21 -31.17 -22.91
N SER A 681 -20.93 -30.80 -23.97
CA SER A 681 -21.08 -31.62 -25.18
C SER A 681 -19.74 -31.73 -25.93
N LEU A 682 -19.02 -30.61 -26.10
CA LEU A 682 -17.67 -30.60 -26.69
C LEU A 682 -16.68 -31.48 -25.90
N THR A 683 -16.65 -31.38 -24.57
CA THR A 683 -15.80 -32.20 -23.71
C THR A 683 -16.11 -33.70 -23.86
N ARG A 684 -17.38 -34.05 -24.06
CA ARG A 684 -17.80 -35.44 -24.31
C ARG A 684 -17.36 -35.93 -25.70
N HIS A 685 -17.42 -35.07 -26.72
CA HIS A 685 -16.90 -35.38 -28.05
C HIS A 685 -15.40 -35.63 -28.05
N VAL A 686 -14.62 -34.69 -27.50
CA VAL A 686 -13.15 -34.77 -27.49
C VAL A 686 -12.67 -36.02 -26.74
N ARG A 687 -13.29 -36.38 -25.59
CA ARG A 687 -12.98 -37.66 -24.90
C ARG A 687 -13.43 -38.93 -25.63
N LYS A 688 -14.36 -38.84 -26.59
CA LYS A 688 -14.85 -40.02 -27.32
C LYS A 688 -14.08 -40.27 -28.62
N HIS A 689 -13.65 -39.20 -29.28
CA HIS A 689 -13.12 -39.25 -30.66
C HIS A 689 -11.69 -38.71 -30.81
N HIS A 690 -11.15 -38.04 -29.78
CA HIS A 690 -9.84 -37.39 -29.82
C HIS A 690 -8.99 -37.65 -28.55
N GLU A 691 -9.35 -38.65 -27.74
CA GLU A 691 -8.55 -39.07 -26.57
C GLU A 691 -7.18 -39.57 -27.03
N ASP A 692 -7.15 -40.33 -28.13
CA ASP A 692 -5.95 -40.91 -28.71
C ASP A 692 -5.02 -39.86 -29.35
N THR A 693 -5.57 -38.75 -29.87
CA THR A 693 -4.80 -37.60 -30.37
C THR A 693 -3.88 -37.01 -29.29
N SER A 694 -4.23 -37.15 -28.01
CA SER A 694 -3.44 -36.63 -26.89
C SER A 694 -2.41 -37.61 -26.32
N ARG A 695 -2.21 -38.79 -26.95
CA ARG A 695 -1.18 -39.77 -26.55
C ARG A 695 0.23 -39.43 -27.02
N GLU A 696 0.36 -38.59 -28.05
CA GLU A 696 1.65 -38.15 -28.61
C GLU A 696 1.67 -36.62 -28.82
N PRO A 697 2.85 -35.96 -28.93
CA PRO A 697 2.91 -34.50 -29.08
C PRO A 697 2.59 -34.02 -30.50
N PHE A 698 1.41 -33.42 -30.69
CA PHE A 698 0.87 -32.97 -31.99
C PHE A 698 0.82 -31.44 -32.11
N ASP A 699 0.81 -30.91 -33.32
CA ASP A 699 0.69 -29.45 -33.56
C ASP A 699 -0.79 -29.01 -33.62
N CYS A 700 -1.12 -27.84 -33.07
CA CYS A 700 -2.50 -27.36 -33.04
C CYS A 700 -3.02 -27.02 -34.45
N PRO A 701 -4.09 -27.69 -34.95
CA PRO A 701 -4.62 -27.43 -36.29
C PRO A 701 -5.25 -26.05 -36.47
N GLU A 702 -5.66 -25.38 -35.39
CA GLU A 702 -6.26 -24.04 -35.45
C GLU A 702 -5.19 -22.95 -35.45
N CYS A 703 -4.12 -23.08 -34.66
CA CYS A 703 -2.95 -22.21 -34.78
C CYS A 703 -2.38 -22.26 -36.20
N GLN A 704 -2.25 -23.46 -36.78
CA GLN A 704 -1.76 -23.62 -38.16
C GLN A 704 -2.62 -22.88 -39.19
N ARG A 705 -3.95 -22.79 -38.97
CA ARG A 705 -4.87 -21.98 -39.80
C ARG A 705 -4.70 -20.48 -39.59
N THR A 706 -4.25 -20.04 -38.42
CA THR A 706 -3.97 -18.62 -38.11
C THR A 706 -2.51 -18.23 -38.33
N GLY A 707 -1.68 -19.10 -38.94
CA GLY A 707 -0.28 -18.81 -39.25
C GLY A 707 0.73 -19.04 -38.10
N GLU A 708 0.31 -19.65 -36.99
CA GLU A 708 1.18 -20.01 -35.87
C GLU A 708 1.38 -21.53 -35.75
N THR A 709 2.59 -21.98 -35.39
CA THR A 709 2.82 -23.41 -35.07
C THR A 709 3.04 -23.59 -33.57
N GLN A 710 1.98 -24.00 -32.86
CA GLN A 710 2.01 -24.30 -31.42
C GLN A 710 1.94 -25.82 -31.21
N ARG A 711 3.02 -26.42 -30.69
CA ARG A 711 3.10 -27.87 -30.44
C ARG A 711 2.60 -28.23 -29.05
N ILE A 712 1.67 -29.16 -28.99
CA ILE A 712 0.97 -29.60 -27.78
C ILE A 712 1.69 -30.83 -27.22
N SER A 713 1.93 -30.86 -25.90
CA SER A 713 2.48 -32.06 -25.24
C SER A 713 1.43 -33.16 -25.09
N ALA A 714 1.89 -34.41 -24.94
CA ALA A 714 1.08 -35.64 -24.88
C ALA A 714 0.24 -35.78 -23.59
N LEU A 715 -0.64 -34.81 -23.33
CA LEU A 715 -1.53 -34.76 -22.15
C LEU A 715 -2.87 -34.11 -22.53
N PRO A 716 -4.03 -34.74 -22.22
CA PRO A 716 -5.35 -34.13 -22.42
C PRO A 716 -5.49 -32.74 -21.75
N ALA A 717 -4.86 -32.56 -20.59
CA ALA A 717 -4.83 -31.29 -19.88
C ALA A 717 -4.02 -30.20 -20.62
N ALA A 718 -2.94 -30.57 -21.33
CA ALA A 718 -2.17 -29.62 -22.12
C ALA A 718 -2.97 -29.09 -23.31
N TRP A 719 -3.71 -29.95 -24.01
CA TRP A 719 -4.67 -29.52 -25.03
C TRP A 719 -5.74 -28.57 -24.47
N SER A 720 -6.29 -28.90 -23.29
CA SER A 720 -7.28 -28.03 -22.62
C SER A 720 -6.70 -26.65 -22.28
N ASN A 721 -5.49 -26.59 -21.74
CA ASN A 721 -4.82 -25.35 -21.37
C ASN A 721 -4.40 -24.52 -22.60
N HIS A 722 -3.95 -25.17 -23.67
CA HIS A 722 -3.65 -24.52 -24.95
C HIS A 722 -4.88 -23.83 -25.52
N VAL A 723 -5.98 -24.57 -25.69
CA VAL A 723 -7.21 -24.03 -26.27
C VAL A 723 -7.76 -22.88 -25.42
N LEU A 724 -7.66 -22.96 -24.09
CA LEU A 724 -8.03 -21.86 -23.19
C LEU A 724 -7.17 -20.60 -23.41
N ARG A 725 -5.87 -20.77 -23.62
CA ARG A 725 -4.89 -19.68 -23.72
C ARG A 725 -4.85 -19.00 -25.10
N PHE A 726 -5.04 -19.76 -26.18
CA PHE A 726 -4.88 -19.28 -27.56
C PHE A 726 -6.20 -19.19 -28.35
N HIS A 727 -7.26 -19.90 -27.95
CA HIS A 727 -8.53 -19.94 -28.68
C HIS A 727 -9.77 -19.72 -27.79
N GLY A 728 -9.57 -19.33 -26.54
CA GLY A 728 -10.63 -18.90 -25.63
C GLY A 728 -11.47 -19.99 -24.98
N ARG A 729 -12.12 -19.59 -23.88
CA ARG A 729 -12.88 -20.46 -22.97
C ARG A 729 -14.04 -21.20 -23.64
N GLN A 730 -14.66 -20.60 -24.66
CA GLN A 730 -15.83 -21.14 -25.36
C GLN A 730 -15.53 -22.43 -26.16
N HIS A 731 -14.28 -22.60 -26.62
CA HIS A 731 -13.81 -23.77 -27.36
C HIS A 731 -13.03 -24.75 -26.47
N THR A 732 -12.83 -24.44 -25.19
CA THR A 732 -11.99 -25.22 -24.26
C THR A 732 -12.70 -26.50 -23.79
N PRO A 733 -12.24 -27.72 -24.14
CA PRO A 733 -12.74 -28.94 -23.51
C PRO A 733 -12.18 -29.05 -22.08
N ASN A 734 -12.95 -29.62 -21.15
CA ASN A 734 -12.53 -29.81 -19.77
C ASN A 734 -11.91 -31.21 -19.57
N LEU A 735 -10.65 -31.41 -19.96
CA LEU A 735 -9.96 -32.70 -19.88
C LEU A 735 -9.07 -32.83 -18.63
N ARG A 736 -9.63 -32.54 -17.45
CA ARG A 736 -8.98 -32.89 -16.17
C ARG A 736 -8.67 -34.39 -16.12
N SER A 737 -7.42 -34.73 -15.82
CA SER A 737 -7.01 -36.08 -15.46
C SER A 737 -7.80 -36.57 -14.24
N LYS A 738 -8.42 -37.75 -14.37
CA LYS A 738 -9.10 -38.44 -13.27
C LYS A 738 -8.25 -39.60 -12.79
N PRO A 739 -7.90 -39.68 -11.49
CA PRO A 739 -7.77 -40.98 -10.83
C PRO A 739 -9.11 -41.72 -11.00
N LYS A 740 -9.10 -43.02 -11.32
CA LYS A 740 -10.32 -43.83 -11.43
C LYS A 740 -10.88 -44.14 -10.03
N PRO A 741 -12.10 -43.72 -9.66
CA PRO A 741 -12.84 -44.31 -8.56
C PRO A 741 -13.76 -45.42 -9.11
N GLU A 742 -13.94 -46.49 -8.35
CA GLU A 742 -14.87 -47.54 -8.73
C GLU A 742 -16.34 -47.11 -8.55
N ARG A 743 -17.26 -47.94 -9.08
CA ARG A 743 -18.70 -47.68 -9.05
C ARG A 743 -19.28 -48.05 -7.68
N GLU A 744 -20.06 -47.14 -7.09
CA GLU A 744 -21.24 -47.57 -6.34
C GLU A 744 -22.45 -46.65 -6.56
N LYS A 745 -23.63 -47.10 -6.11
CA LYS A 745 -24.96 -46.60 -6.52
C LYS A 745 -25.82 -46.28 -5.30
N ARG A 746 -26.99 -45.66 -5.57
CA ARG A 746 -28.10 -45.30 -4.65
C ARG A 746 -27.88 -44.00 -3.85
N ALA A 747 -28.92 -43.21 -3.54
CA ALA A 747 -30.30 -43.21 -4.06
C ALA A 747 -30.93 -41.80 -4.03
N ARG A 748 -32.01 -41.61 -4.80
CA ARG A 748 -32.96 -40.49 -4.66
C ARG A 748 -34.14 -40.92 -3.79
N ARG A 749 -34.64 -40.02 -2.92
CA ARG A 749 -36.04 -39.82 -2.41
C ARG A 749 -35.97 -38.97 -1.12
N ALA A 750 -36.98 -38.21 -0.70
CA ALA A 750 -38.11 -37.54 -1.36
C ALA A 750 -38.86 -36.67 -0.33
N CYS A 751 -39.62 -35.65 -0.77
CA CYS A 751 -40.71 -34.97 -0.03
C CYS A 751 -40.34 -34.22 1.29
N SER A 752 -41.12 -33.24 1.81
CA SER A 752 -42.15 -32.35 1.25
C SER A 752 -42.55 -31.28 2.31
N SER A 753 -43.51 -30.41 1.96
CA SER A 753 -44.57 -29.84 2.83
C SER A 753 -44.23 -28.90 4.01
N ASP A 754 -44.50 -27.61 3.76
CA ASP A 754 -45.41 -26.73 4.52
C ASP A 754 -45.03 -26.12 5.89
N GLY A 755 -45.48 -24.87 6.13
CA GLY A 755 -45.10 -24.10 7.33
C GLY A 755 -45.59 -22.65 7.49
N VAL A 756 -46.73 -22.28 6.90
CA VAL A 756 -47.66 -21.14 7.19
C VAL A 756 -47.13 -19.80 7.78
N THR A 757 -47.54 -18.73 7.10
CA THR A 757 -47.44 -17.28 7.40
C THR A 757 -47.52 -16.77 8.85
N ALA A 758 -46.79 -15.68 9.14
CA ALA A 758 -47.18 -14.66 10.11
C ALA A 758 -46.83 -13.24 9.61
N ARG A 759 -47.81 -12.32 9.53
CA ARG A 759 -47.68 -10.98 8.92
C ARG A 759 -48.10 -9.90 9.92
N ARG A 760 -47.15 -9.12 10.48
CA ARG A 760 -47.46 -8.07 11.48
C ARG A 760 -46.93 -6.69 11.07
N LYS A 761 -47.83 -5.76 10.75
CA LYS A 761 -47.53 -4.34 10.53
C LYS A 761 -47.07 -3.67 11.84
N ARG A 762 -46.20 -2.66 11.75
CA ARG A 762 -46.13 -1.54 12.71
C ARG A 762 -45.95 -0.22 11.94
N ARG A 763 -46.43 0.89 12.50
CA ARG A 763 -46.61 2.18 11.81
C ARG A 763 -45.30 2.98 11.71
N LYS A 764 -45.23 3.89 10.71
CA LYS A 764 -44.43 5.11 10.80
C LYS A 764 -44.88 5.95 12.02
N LEU A 765 -43.95 6.70 12.60
CA LEU A 765 -44.17 8.10 12.95
C LEU A 765 -42.98 8.87 12.36
N GLU A 766 -43.19 10.13 12.02
CA GLU A 766 -42.18 11.07 11.52
C GLU A 766 -42.01 12.17 12.56
N ASP A 767 -40.82 12.75 12.64
CA ASP A 767 -40.54 14.10 13.15
C ASP A 767 -39.06 14.42 12.84
N GLU A 768 -38.80 15.59 12.25
CA GLU A 768 -37.44 16.17 12.16
C GLU A 768 -37.13 17.01 13.42
N PRO A 769 -35.88 17.46 13.58
CA PRO A 769 -35.69 18.88 13.26
C PRO A 769 -34.41 19.22 12.47
N ASP A 770 -34.54 20.27 11.68
CA ASP A 770 -33.50 21.05 11.00
C ASP A 770 -32.36 21.49 11.95
N ASN A 771 -31.13 21.58 11.42
CA ASN A 771 -30.10 22.54 11.87
C ASN A 771 -28.96 22.68 10.82
N GLY A 772 -28.42 23.90 10.71
CA GLY A 772 -27.61 24.34 9.55
C GLY A 772 -26.12 23.91 9.47
N PRO A 773 -25.43 24.28 8.38
CA PRO A 773 -24.16 23.67 7.98
C PRO A 773 -22.90 24.35 8.56
N PHE A 774 -22.28 23.75 9.57
CA PHE A 774 -20.93 24.12 10.00
C PHE A 774 -19.86 23.34 9.22
N LYS A 775 -19.10 24.01 8.34
CA LYS A 775 -18.02 23.40 7.53
C LYS A 775 -16.63 23.68 8.14
N PRO A 776 -15.96 22.71 8.80
CA PRO A 776 -14.56 22.85 9.14
C PRO A 776 -13.68 22.67 7.89
N LYS A 777 -12.90 23.70 7.53
CA LYS A 777 -11.87 23.63 6.49
C LYS A 777 -10.69 22.78 6.99
N TRP A 778 -10.56 21.55 6.49
CA TRP A 778 -9.40 20.69 6.74
C TRP A 778 -8.38 20.75 5.60
N GLU A 779 -7.76 21.92 5.41
CA GLU A 779 -6.59 22.09 4.54
C GLU A 779 -5.34 22.40 5.39
N GLN A 780 -4.56 21.36 5.68
CA GLN A 780 -3.19 21.46 6.16
C GLN A 780 -2.44 20.17 5.79
N THR A 781 -1.24 20.30 5.23
CA THR A 781 -0.45 19.19 4.68
C THR A 781 0.60 18.69 5.67
N PRO A 782 0.50 17.46 6.22
CA PRO A 782 1.53 16.95 7.12
C PRO A 782 2.82 16.54 6.39
N ASP A 783 3.96 16.93 6.97
CA ASP A 783 5.26 16.23 6.97
C ASP A 783 5.17 14.76 6.49
N PRO A 784 5.91 14.39 5.43
CA PRO A 784 5.81 13.09 4.82
C PRO A 784 6.74 12.02 5.42
N HIS A 785 7.52 12.30 6.48
CA HIS A 785 8.36 11.32 7.17
C HIS A 785 7.65 10.70 8.39
N VAL A 786 7.01 11.49 9.25
CA VAL A 786 6.24 10.96 10.40
C VAL A 786 4.97 10.22 9.95
N ASP A 787 4.48 10.48 8.73
CA ASP A 787 3.42 9.70 8.11
C ASP A 787 3.92 8.45 7.36
N GLU A 788 5.17 8.41 6.91
CA GLU A 788 5.78 7.11 6.52
C GLU A 788 5.76 6.17 7.73
N GLU A 789 6.12 6.66 8.92
CA GLU A 789 6.16 5.85 10.14
C GLU A 789 4.79 5.22 10.46
N PHE A 790 3.66 5.95 10.29
CA PHE A 790 2.33 5.34 10.40
C PHE A 790 2.12 4.18 9.41
N TRP A 791 2.43 4.39 8.12
CA TRP A 791 2.25 3.34 7.11
C TRP A 791 3.22 2.15 7.24
N VAL A 792 4.36 2.37 7.92
CA VAL A 792 5.49 1.44 8.05
C VAL A 792 5.51 0.72 9.41
N THR A 793 4.98 1.30 10.49
CA THR A 793 4.94 0.70 11.84
C THR A 793 3.53 0.53 12.39
N GLY A 794 2.54 1.27 11.87
CA GLY A 794 1.18 1.32 12.39
C GLY A 794 1.02 2.23 13.61
N ARG A 795 2.07 2.95 14.02
CA ARG A 795 2.05 3.85 15.17
C ARG A 795 1.46 5.20 14.78
N CYS A 796 0.36 5.56 15.45
CA CYS A 796 0.22 6.90 16.00
C CYS A 796 0.47 6.76 17.51
N HIS A 797 1.09 7.74 18.15
CA HIS A 797 1.25 7.76 19.60
C HIS A 797 -0.13 7.70 20.30
N ASP A 798 -1.11 8.41 19.72
CA ASP A 798 -2.54 8.46 20.05
C ASP A 798 -3.28 7.10 20.08
N TYR A 799 -2.67 5.97 19.67
CA TYR A 799 -3.37 4.67 19.63
C TYR A 799 -3.18 3.78 20.85
N ASP A 800 -2.18 4.06 21.69
CA ASP A 800 -1.92 3.27 22.90
C ASP A 800 -2.39 3.98 24.19
N GLU A 801 -2.74 5.26 24.13
CA GLU A 801 -3.56 5.92 25.15
C GLU A 801 -4.85 6.46 24.53
N VAL A 802 -6.00 6.02 25.04
CA VAL A 802 -7.26 6.74 24.82
C VAL A 802 -7.21 7.97 25.71
N ASP A 803 -6.73 9.10 25.17
CA ASP A 803 -6.74 10.37 25.89
C ASP A 803 -8.19 10.74 26.24
N LEU A 804 -8.46 10.80 27.55
CA LEU A 804 -9.78 11.08 28.10
C LEU A 804 -10.06 12.60 28.22
N GLY A 805 -9.12 13.45 27.81
CA GLY A 805 -9.26 14.90 27.73
C GLY A 805 -10.02 15.38 26.48
N LEU A 806 -9.78 14.79 25.30
CA LEU A 806 -10.30 15.25 24.00
C LEU A 806 -11.81 15.02 23.74
N PHE A 807 -12.63 14.94 24.80
CA PHE A 807 -14.10 14.83 24.72
C PHE A 807 -14.83 16.13 25.10
N GLU A 808 -14.13 17.25 25.29
CA GLU A 808 -14.73 18.53 25.75
C GLU A 808 -15.27 19.43 24.62
N LEU A 809 -15.01 19.11 23.35
CA LEU A 809 -15.63 19.77 22.20
C LEU A 809 -16.52 18.77 21.44
N GLY A 810 -17.83 18.87 21.66
CA GLY A 810 -18.81 17.90 21.17
C GLY A 810 -19.31 18.18 19.75
N CYS A 811 -18.96 17.31 18.81
CA CYS A 811 -19.66 17.14 17.53
C CYS A 811 -19.88 15.64 17.23
N ILE A 812 -21.10 15.30 16.81
CA ILE A 812 -21.53 14.05 16.17
C ILE A 812 -22.59 14.50 15.14
N PRO A 813 -22.64 13.97 13.90
CA PRO A 813 -21.88 12.83 13.34
C PRO A 813 -20.55 13.19 12.66
#